data_AF-A0AAJ3YXU3-F1
#
_entry.id   AF-A0AAJ3YXU3-F1
#
_cell.length_a   1.000
_cell.length_b   1.000
_cell.length_c   1.000
_cell.angle_alpha   90.00
_cell.angle_beta   90.00
_cell.angle_gamma   90.00
#
_symmetry.space_group_name_H-M   'P 1'
#
loop_
_entity.id
_entity.type
_entity.pdbx_description
1 polymer ?
#
loop_
_entity_poly.entity_id
_entity_poly.type
_entity_poly.pdbx_seq_one_letter_code
_entity_poly.pdbx_strand_id
1 'polypeptide(L)'
;MLIGKRISGRYHILRAIGGGGMANVYLANDIILDREVAIKVLRFDFVHDADFIRRFRREAQAAASLDHPNIVSIYDVGEEDDIYYIVMEYVEGMTLKEYINQSGPLHPKEAVQIMEQIVSAIAHAHDNRIVHRDIKPHNILIDHLGHIKVTDFGIAMALSSTTITHTNSVLGSVHYLSPEQARGGLSTKKSDIYSLGIVLFELLTARTPFEGESAVSIALKHLQSETPSVKRWNPAVPQSLENVVLKATAKDPFHRYETAEDMESDLRTAFDPDRMNETKFTIPPDDEMTKAVPVIKDVPDDGSPGPSSGPDEEPAAPHKKAKKKRKKWPLVVFTLFFILVTSVILAVTVFPSLFIPKDVKVPNVAGLEYEEAVTLLENDGFEVDPNAEDIADEKIKEGLIVKSDPAAGDVVKEGATVKLYKSSGKEKKEVDDVVGQNIDTAKKLLEQKGFKHVTTEEVYDEEEAGTVIGQQPAAGTEIVPGDDDVKLTVSLGPENIMLRDLKTYSKQAASGYLEDHQLVLVEKEEHSDDVPEGQVIKQKPAAGTSVKPGSKVEVTFSLGPEKKPAKTVTEKIDIPYEPDTPGEELDVQISIDDAEHSISDSYENFKITAPAERTIKFKIEPGQKGYYQVTVNNKVVRSKTIEYPDDE
;
A
#
# COMPACT_ATOMS: atom_id res chain seq x y z
N MET A 1 29.74 -14.59 10.13
CA MET A 1 29.99 -13.30 10.81
C MET A 1 30.85 -12.46 9.87
N LEU A 2 30.41 -11.27 9.45
CA LEU A 2 31.11 -10.44 8.45
C LEU A 2 32.15 -9.47 9.04
N ILE A 3 32.04 -9.18 10.35
CA ILE A 3 32.96 -8.27 11.05
C ILE A 3 34.39 -8.82 10.99
N GLY A 4 35.34 -7.98 10.61
CA GLY A 4 36.74 -8.34 10.38
C GLY A 4 37.02 -8.99 9.01
N LYS A 5 35.98 -9.40 8.24
CA LYS A 5 36.16 -9.87 6.86
C LYS A 5 36.48 -8.67 5.95
N ARG A 6 37.22 -8.95 4.88
CA ARG A 6 37.45 -8.01 3.77
C ARG A 6 36.58 -8.45 2.60
N ILE A 7 35.69 -7.57 2.15
CA ILE A 7 34.78 -7.82 1.03
C ILE A 7 35.44 -7.33 -0.27
N SER A 8 35.37 -8.17 -1.30
CA SER A 8 35.94 -8.01 -2.64
C SER A 8 37.40 -7.55 -2.63
N GLY A 9 38.15 -8.00 -1.61
CA GLY A 9 39.54 -7.58 -1.43
C GLY A 9 39.73 -6.07 -1.26
N ARG A 10 38.71 -5.28 -0.91
CA ARG A 10 38.82 -3.81 -0.79
C ARG A 10 38.26 -3.26 0.52
N TYR A 11 37.07 -3.71 0.91
CA TYR A 11 36.37 -3.09 2.02
C TYR A 11 36.54 -3.91 3.29
N HIS A 12 37.23 -3.36 4.30
CA HIS A 12 37.43 -4.03 5.58
C HIS A 12 36.31 -3.71 6.56
N ILE A 13 35.48 -4.69 6.91
CA ILE A 13 34.32 -4.49 7.79
C ILE A 13 34.78 -4.29 9.24
N LEU A 14 34.45 -3.15 9.83
CA LEU A 14 34.85 -2.77 11.19
C LEU A 14 33.80 -3.16 12.24
N ARG A 15 32.55 -2.73 12.06
CA ARG A 15 31.45 -2.98 13.00
C ARG A 15 30.09 -2.84 12.32
N ALA A 16 29.06 -3.44 12.91
CA ALA A 16 27.67 -3.15 12.51
C ALA A 16 27.27 -1.76 13.01
N ILE A 17 26.54 -1.00 12.19
CA ILE A 17 26.05 0.36 12.52
C ILE A 17 24.54 0.50 12.36
N GLY A 18 23.87 -0.47 11.73
CA GLY A 18 22.43 -0.50 11.60
C GLY A 18 21.95 -1.85 11.08
N GLY A 19 20.65 -2.09 11.17
CA GLY A 19 20.03 -3.31 10.66
C GLY A 19 18.53 -3.14 10.53
N GLY A 20 17.97 -3.72 9.47
CA GLY A 20 16.54 -3.70 9.17
C GLY A 20 16.00 -5.08 8.81
N GLY A 21 14.74 -5.11 8.35
CA GLY A 21 14.08 -6.34 7.94
C GLY A 21 14.79 -7.05 6.78
N MET A 22 15.41 -6.30 5.88
CA MET A 22 15.93 -6.82 4.59
C MET A 22 17.46 -6.80 4.49
N ALA A 23 18.15 -5.89 5.17
CA ALA A 23 19.59 -5.71 5.08
C ALA A 23 20.22 -5.31 6.42
N ASN A 24 21.51 -5.60 6.57
CA ASN A 24 22.35 -5.13 7.67
C ASN A 24 23.32 -4.07 7.14
N VAL A 25 23.60 -3.03 7.93
CA VAL A 25 24.52 -1.96 7.55
C VAL A 25 25.76 -2.01 8.44
N TYR A 26 26.93 -2.00 7.81
CA TYR A 26 28.22 -2.06 8.48
C TYR A 26 29.07 -0.84 8.16
N LEU A 27 29.84 -0.36 9.12
CA LEU A 27 30.96 0.54 8.88
C LEU A 27 32.15 -0.26 8.37
N ALA A 28 32.78 0.21 7.31
CA ALA A 28 33.95 -0.40 6.71
C ALA A 28 34.99 0.65 6.32
N ASN A 29 36.26 0.24 6.24
CA ASN A 29 37.30 1.06 5.64
C ASN A 29 37.55 0.63 4.19
N ASP A 30 37.45 1.56 3.25
CA ASP A 30 37.93 1.40 1.88
C ASP A 30 39.44 1.62 1.86
N ILE A 31 40.20 0.52 1.95
CA ILE A 31 41.67 0.56 2.09
C ILE A 31 42.41 1.05 0.84
N ILE A 32 41.74 1.17 -0.31
CA ILE A 32 42.36 1.67 -1.54
C ILE A 32 42.34 3.20 -1.53
N LEU A 33 41.19 3.77 -1.15
CA LEU A 33 40.99 5.22 -1.10
C LEU A 33 41.25 5.82 0.30
N ASP A 34 41.51 4.96 1.29
CA ASP A 34 41.72 5.28 2.71
C ASP A 34 40.62 6.17 3.30
N ARG A 35 39.38 5.68 3.22
CA ARG A 35 38.19 6.37 3.73
C ARG A 35 37.18 5.41 4.34
N GLU A 36 36.45 5.91 5.33
CA GLU A 36 35.32 5.18 5.89
C GLU A 36 34.12 5.21 4.95
N VAL A 37 33.44 4.07 4.84
CA VAL A 37 32.25 3.86 4.03
C VAL A 37 31.22 3.03 4.80
N ALA A 38 29.95 3.23 4.48
CA ALA A 38 28.89 2.36 4.95
C ALA A 38 28.63 1.27 3.90
N ILE A 39 28.44 0.03 4.34
CA ILE A 39 28.16 -1.11 3.47
C ILE A 39 26.85 -1.75 3.90
N LYS A 40 25.83 -1.61 3.05
CA LYS A 40 24.54 -2.25 3.20
C LYS A 40 24.60 -3.63 2.56
N VAL A 41 24.43 -4.67 3.36
CA VAL A 41 24.52 -6.08 2.96
C VAL A 41 23.16 -6.74 3.08
N LEU A 42 22.70 -7.39 2.00
CA LEU A 42 21.45 -8.15 2.00
C LEU A 42 21.50 -9.29 3.02
N ARG A 43 20.42 -9.48 3.79
CA ARG A 43 20.35 -10.59 4.75
C ARG A 43 20.31 -11.94 4.03
N PHE A 44 20.95 -12.95 4.62
CA PHE A 44 21.03 -14.31 4.08
C PHE A 44 19.66 -14.91 3.74
N ASP A 45 18.63 -14.56 4.51
CA ASP A 45 17.23 -14.99 4.32
C ASP A 45 16.67 -14.65 2.93
N PHE A 46 17.23 -13.66 2.23
CA PHE A 46 16.77 -13.18 0.92
C PHE A 46 17.75 -13.48 -0.23
N VAL A 47 18.87 -14.13 0.04
CA VAL A 47 19.94 -14.38 -0.93
C VAL A 47 19.54 -15.38 -2.03
N HIS A 48 18.49 -16.17 -1.81
CA HIS A 48 17.97 -17.12 -2.81
C HIS A 48 16.72 -16.61 -3.54
N ASP A 49 16.25 -15.40 -3.23
CA ASP A 49 15.12 -14.76 -3.89
C ASP A 49 15.63 -13.87 -5.04
N ALA A 50 15.56 -14.41 -6.26
CA ALA A 50 16.02 -13.73 -7.47
C ALA A 50 15.27 -12.41 -7.75
N ASP A 51 13.99 -12.31 -7.34
CA ASP A 51 13.23 -11.08 -7.48
C ASP A 51 13.72 -10.02 -6.50
N PHE A 52 14.02 -10.42 -5.28
CA PHE A 52 14.54 -9.53 -4.25
C PHE A 52 15.92 -8.98 -4.63
N ILE A 53 16.83 -9.83 -5.11
CA ILE A 53 18.15 -9.43 -5.60
C ILE A 53 18.05 -8.45 -6.77
N ARG A 54 17.18 -8.74 -7.74
CA ARG A 54 16.98 -7.87 -8.91
C ARG A 54 16.48 -6.48 -8.49
N ARG A 55 15.55 -6.41 -7.52
CA ARG A 55 15.06 -5.14 -6.96
C ARG A 55 16.15 -4.37 -6.23
N PHE A 56 16.85 -5.04 -5.31
CA PHE A 56 17.97 -4.47 -4.54
C PHE A 56 19.03 -3.84 -5.46
N ARG A 57 19.39 -4.51 -6.56
CA ARG A 57 20.32 -3.97 -7.57
C ARG A 57 19.75 -2.77 -8.33
N ARG A 58 18.50 -2.86 -8.80
CA ARG A 58 17.86 -1.79 -9.58
C ARG A 58 17.72 -0.50 -8.76
N GLU A 59 17.42 -0.62 -7.47
CA GLU A 59 17.29 0.51 -6.55
C GLU A 59 18.66 1.16 -6.29
N ALA A 60 19.69 0.36 -6.03
CA ALA A 60 21.05 0.86 -5.90
C ALA A 60 21.51 1.61 -7.16
N GLN A 61 21.19 1.09 -8.35
CA GLN A 61 21.50 1.75 -9.61
C GLN A 61 20.74 3.07 -9.80
N ALA A 62 19.46 3.12 -9.42
CA ALA A 62 18.68 4.34 -9.49
C ALA A 62 19.24 5.42 -8.54
N ALA A 63 19.50 5.06 -7.29
CA ALA A 63 20.08 5.98 -6.32
C ALA A 63 21.52 6.40 -6.64
N ALA A 64 22.31 5.53 -7.30
CA ALA A 64 23.66 5.87 -7.75
C ALA A 64 23.70 6.93 -8.87
N SER A 65 22.57 7.18 -9.54
CA SER A 65 22.46 8.25 -10.55
C SER A 65 22.18 9.64 -9.94
N LEU A 66 21.91 9.71 -8.63
CA LEU A 66 21.62 10.96 -7.93
C LEU A 66 22.91 11.56 -7.37
N ASP A 67 23.14 12.84 -7.68
CA ASP A 67 24.24 13.64 -7.15
C ASP A 67 23.70 14.90 -6.50
N HIS A 68 23.60 14.88 -5.17
CA HIS A 68 23.04 15.98 -4.40
C HIS A 68 23.68 16.03 -3.00
N PRO A 69 23.99 17.22 -2.46
CA PRO A 69 24.62 17.35 -1.14
C PRO A 69 23.79 16.71 -0.01
N ASN A 70 22.47 16.71 -0.13
CA ASN A 70 21.56 16.13 0.86
C ASN A 70 21.08 14.69 0.54
N ILE A 71 21.73 13.99 -0.38
CA ILE A 71 21.49 12.56 -0.67
C ILE A 71 22.77 11.79 -0.33
N VAL A 72 22.63 10.63 0.32
CA VAL A 72 23.75 9.71 0.56
C VAL A 72 24.27 9.19 -0.78
N SER A 73 25.54 9.45 -1.07
CA SER A 73 26.14 8.99 -2.33
C SER A 73 26.39 7.48 -2.32
N ILE A 74 26.07 6.80 -3.43
CA ILE A 74 26.43 5.40 -3.64
C ILE A 74 27.74 5.35 -4.43
N TYR A 75 28.72 4.64 -3.90
CA TYR A 75 30.05 4.51 -4.50
C TYR A 75 30.21 3.25 -5.33
N ASP A 76 29.60 2.14 -4.90
CA ASP A 76 29.82 0.83 -5.52
C ASP A 76 28.66 -0.13 -5.22
N VAL A 77 28.47 -1.13 -6.09
CA VAL A 77 27.50 -2.22 -5.92
C VAL A 77 28.16 -3.52 -6.33
N GLY A 78 28.13 -4.53 -5.46
CA GLY A 78 28.87 -5.76 -5.67
C GLY A 78 28.19 -7.03 -5.17
N GLU A 79 28.80 -8.14 -5.55
CA GLU A 79 28.45 -9.50 -5.13
C GLU A 79 29.74 -10.29 -4.91
N GLU A 80 29.85 -10.99 -3.77
CA GLU A 80 30.97 -11.90 -3.47
C GLU A 80 30.48 -13.05 -2.57
N ASP A 81 30.74 -14.31 -2.93
CA ASP A 81 30.35 -15.48 -2.13
C ASP A 81 28.85 -15.46 -1.71
N ASP A 82 27.94 -15.15 -2.63
CA ASP A 82 26.50 -14.96 -2.38
C ASP A 82 26.14 -13.78 -1.43
N ILE A 83 27.10 -12.89 -1.16
CA ILE A 83 26.90 -11.67 -0.38
C ILE A 83 26.66 -10.51 -1.34
N TYR A 84 25.41 -10.04 -1.40
CA TYR A 84 25.03 -8.84 -2.16
C TYR A 84 25.19 -7.59 -1.30
N TYR A 85 25.89 -6.59 -1.79
CA TYR A 85 26.18 -5.39 -1.01
C TYR A 85 26.19 -4.09 -1.84
N ILE A 86 25.91 -2.98 -1.16
CA ILE A 86 25.98 -1.61 -1.69
C ILE A 86 26.93 -0.83 -0.78
N VAL A 87 27.91 -0.16 -1.39
CA VAL A 87 28.86 0.71 -0.69
C VAL A 87 28.41 2.14 -0.88
N MET A 88 28.25 2.87 0.22
CA MET A 88 27.72 4.22 0.25
C MET A 88 28.52 5.11 1.20
N GLU A 89 28.30 6.42 1.07
CA GLU A 89 28.84 7.44 1.97
C GLU A 89 28.53 7.09 3.44
N TYR A 90 29.56 7.14 4.28
CA TYR A 90 29.37 7.07 5.72
C TYR A 90 29.09 8.48 6.26
N VAL A 91 27.90 8.67 6.83
CA VAL A 91 27.52 9.92 7.49
C VAL A 91 27.72 9.75 8.99
N GLU A 92 28.68 10.48 9.55
CA GLU A 92 28.95 10.47 10.98
C GLU A 92 27.93 11.34 11.72
N GLY A 93 27.00 10.68 12.41
CA GLY A 93 25.89 11.35 13.07
C GLY A 93 24.84 10.37 13.57
N MET A 94 23.58 10.80 13.56
CA MET A 94 22.44 10.00 14.00
C MET A 94 21.27 10.10 13.01
N THR A 95 20.27 9.26 13.17
CA THR A 95 19.01 9.41 12.42
C THR A 95 18.23 10.63 12.91
N LEU A 96 17.42 11.23 12.03
CA LEU A 96 16.53 12.32 12.41
C LEU A 96 15.53 11.88 13.48
N LYS A 97 15.15 10.59 13.51
CA LYS A 97 14.31 10.04 14.59
C LYS A 97 14.99 10.12 15.95
N GLU A 98 16.26 9.73 16.03
CA GLU A 98 17.05 9.85 17.26
C GLU A 98 17.22 11.31 17.67
N TYR A 99 17.45 12.20 16.70
CA TYR A 99 17.52 13.64 16.94
C TYR A 99 16.23 14.22 17.55
N ILE A 100 15.06 13.86 17.01
CA ILE A 100 13.75 14.27 17.53
C ILE A 100 13.54 13.74 18.95
N ASN A 101 13.90 12.47 19.20
CA ASN A 101 13.76 11.86 20.53
C ASN A 101 14.66 12.53 21.58
N GLN A 102 15.84 13.03 21.19
CA GLN A 102 16.77 13.73 22.10
C GLN A 102 16.37 15.20 22.32
N SER A 103 15.96 15.89 21.26
CA SER A 103 15.71 17.33 21.29
C SER A 103 14.28 17.69 21.74
N GLY A 104 13.32 16.77 21.57
CA GLY A 104 11.90 17.08 21.73
C GLY A 104 11.37 17.94 20.56
N PRO A 105 10.25 18.65 20.74
CA PRO A 105 9.68 19.51 19.71
C PRO A 105 10.67 20.62 19.32
N LEU A 106 11.00 20.73 18.03
CA LEU A 106 11.99 21.69 17.55
C LEU A 106 11.39 23.10 17.45
N HIS A 107 12.27 24.10 17.48
CA HIS A 107 11.88 25.47 17.20
C HIS A 107 11.44 25.57 15.72
N PRO A 108 10.35 26.29 15.38
CA PRO A 108 9.80 26.32 14.02
C PRO A 108 10.82 26.67 12.92
N LYS A 109 11.75 27.60 13.20
CA LYS A 109 12.81 27.97 12.25
C LYS A 109 13.81 26.84 11.98
N GLU A 110 14.16 26.09 13.02
CA GLU A 110 15.08 24.95 12.91
C GLU A 110 14.41 23.82 12.12
N ALA A 111 13.13 23.53 12.40
CA ALA A 111 12.36 22.56 11.63
C ALA A 111 12.29 22.91 10.15
N VAL A 112 12.12 24.20 9.80
CA VAL A 112 12.15 24.65 8.39
C VAL A 112 13.53 24.48 7.76
N GLN A 113 14.62 24.81 8.46
CA GLN A 113 15.98 24.61 7.94
C GLN A 113 16.31 23.14 7.66
N ILE A 114 15.84 22.23 8.51
CA ILE A 114 15.96 20.78 8.29
C ILE A 114 15.10 20.37 7.09
N MET A 115 13.84 20.80 7.04
CA MET A 115 12.92 20.44 5.97
C MET A 115 13.33 20.99 4.60
N GLU A 116 13.92 22.18 4.50
CA GLU A 116 14.44 22.72 3.24
C GLU A 116 15.48 21.77 2.64
N GLN A 117 16.42 21.25 3.45
CA GLN A 117 17.42 20.29 2.98
C GLN A 117 16.79 18.95 2.55
N ILE A 118 15.80 18.45 3.29
CA ILE A 118 15.10 17.20 2.94
C ILE A 118 14.31 17.38 1.64
N VAL A 119 13.50 18.44 1.54
CA VAL A 119 12.64 18.68 0.38
C VAL A 119 13.50 18.93 -0.85
N SER A 120 14.62 19.65 -0.74
CA SER A 120 15.58 19.85 -1.83
C SER A 120 16.14 18.52 -2.37
N ALA A 121 16.48 17.57 -1.48
CA ALA A 121 16.90 16.23 -1.89
C ALA A 121 15.78 15.47 -2.64
N ILE A 122 14.55 15.53 -2.14
CA ILE A 122 13.42 14.83 -2.74
C ILE A 122 13.00 15.44 -4.08
N ALA A 123 13.03 16.77 -4.19
CA ALA A 123 12.87 17.53 -5.43
C ALA A 123 13.87 17.05 -6.50
N HIS A 124 15.17 17.01 -6.17
CA HIS A 124 16.20 16.52 -7.07
C HIS A 124 15.96 15.06 -7.53
N ALA A 125 15.51 14.19 -6.63
CA ALA A 125 15.16 12.81 -6.99
C ALA A 125 13.93 12.76 -7.92
N HIS A 126 12.91 13.58 -7.65
CA HIS A 126 11.68 13.65 -8.44
C HIS A 126 11.95 14.16 -9.86
N ASP A 127 12.88 15.10 -10.05
CA ASP A 127 13.35 15.57 -11.35
C ASP A 127 14.02 14.45 -12.17
N ASN A 128 14.76 13.57 -11.49
CA ASN A 128 15.34 12.37 -12.06
C ASN A 128 14.34 11.19 -12.16
N ARG A 129 13.04 11.45 -11.99
CA ARG A 129 11.94 10.46 -12.06
C ARG A 129 12.06 9.33 -11.04
N ILE A 130 12.73 9.59 -9.92
CA ILE A 130 12.86 8.66 -8.80
C ILE A 130 11.93 9.12 -7.69
N VAL A 131 11.09 8.21 -7.20
CA VAL A 131 10.20 8.43 -6.04
C VAL A 131 10.80 7.68 -4.86
N HIS A 132 10.88 8.30 -3.68
CA HIS A 132 11.53 7.73 -2.50
C HIS A 132 10.67 6.61 -1.87
N ARG A 133 9.36 6.81 -1.76
CA ARG A 133 8.34 5.84 -1.28
C ARG A 133 8.32 5.52 0.22
N ASP A 134 9.45 5.67 0.91
CA ASP A 134 9.56 5.38 2.36
C ASP A 134 10.17 6.55 3.13
N ILE A 135 9.66 7.77 2.93
CA ILE A 135 10.16 8.97 3.63
C ILE A 135 9.74 8.90 5.10
N LYS A 136 10.74 8.85 5.99
CA LYS A 136 10.56 8.87 7.44
C LYS A 136 11.85 9.30 8.13
N PRO A 137 11.82 9.78 9.39
CA PRO A 137 13.01 10.25 10.09
C PRO A 137 14.08 9.18 10.33
N HIS A 138 13.76 7.89 10.19
CA HIS A 138 14.73 6.79 10.26
C HIS A 138 15.62 6.70 9.02
N ASN A 139 15.12 7.15 7.85
CA ASN A 139 15.83 7.13 6.57
C ASN A 139 16.48 8.50 6.26
N ILE A 140 16.58 9.36 7.27
CA ILE A 140 17.18 10.70 7.16
C ILE A 140 18.24 10.78 8.24
N LEU A 141 19.46 11.12 7.85
CA LEU A 141 20.61 11.25 8.74
C LEU A 141 20.92 12.73 8.96
N ILE A 142 21.38 13.06 10.16
CA ILE A 142 21.86 14.39 10.53
C ILE A 142 23.28 14.25 11.11
N ASP A 143 24.22 14.98 10.53
CA ASP A 143 25.61 15.02 11.01
C ASP A 143 25.75 15.99 12.21
N HIS A 144 26.94 16.01 12.82
CA HIS A 144 27.24 16.89 13.96
C HIS A 144 27.22 18.40 13.62
N LEU A 145 27.18 18.75 12.34
CA LEU A 145 27.13 20.13 11.84
C LEU A 145 25.70 20.56 11.46
N GLY A 146 24.73 19.65 11.53
CA GLY A 146 23.33 19.88 11.16
C GLY A 146 23.05 19.72 9.66
N HIS A 147 23.95 19.10 8.90
CA HIS A 147 23.67 18.74 7.51
C HIS A 147 22.82 17.48 7.43
N ILE A 148 21.83 17.53 6.54
CA ILE A 148 20.90 16.43 6.32
C ILE A 148 21.36 15.57 5.15
N LYS A 149 21.24 14.25 5.29
CA LYS A 149 21.49 13.26 4.24
C LYS A 149 20.32 12.26 4.18
N VAL A 150 19.60 12.25 3.08
CA VAL A 150 18.54 11.27 2.81
C VAL A 150 19.16 9.99 2.28
N THR A 151 18.76 8.85 2.86
CA THR A 151 19.24 7.51 2.49
C THR A 151 18.06 6.60 2.12
N ASP A 152 18.36 5.40 1.63
CA ASP A 152 17.38 4.33 1.45
C ASP A 152 16.25 4.69 0.47
N PHE A 153 16.60 5.35 -0.64
CA PHE A 153 15.71 5.56 -1.78
C PHE A 153 15.15 4.22 -2.27
N GLY A 154 13.92 3.93 -1.84
CA GLY A 154 13.10 2.82 -2.31
C GLY A 154 13.63 1.41 -2.06
N ILE A 155 14.53 1.15 -1.11
CA ILE A 155 15.02 -0.23 -0.83
C ILE A 155 13.96 -1.14 -0.15
N ALA A 156 12.76 -0.61 0.10
CA ALA A 156 11.69 -1.37 0.73
C ALA A 156 10.34 -1.12 0.06
N MET A 157 9.73 -2.25 -0.32
CA MET A 157 8.31 -2.49 -0.57
C MET A 157 7.72 -2.05 -1.93
N ALA A 158 7.64 -3.02 -2.84
CA ALA A 158 6.34 -3.32 -3.44
C ALA A 158 5.49 -3.94 -2.33
N LEU A 159 4.61 -3.14 -1.71
CA LEU A 159 3.55 -3.64 -0.85
C LEU A 159 2.65 -4.51 -1.73
N SER A 160 2.81 -5.83 -1.66
CA SER A 160 1.64 -6.68 -1.79
C SER A 160 0.70 -6.30 -0.64
N SER A 161 -0.61 -6.25 -0.90
CA SER A 161 -1.65 -5.99 0.10
C SER A 161 -1.49 -6.84 1.39
N THR A 162 -0.81 -7.99 1.28
CA THR A 162 -0.47 -8.92 2.35
C THR A 162 0.63 -8.46 3.34
N THR A 163 1.43 -7.43 3.04
CA THR A 163 2.57 -7.08 3.92
C THR A 163 2.18 -6.16 5.09
N ILE A 164 1.04 -5.47 4.99
CA ILE A 164 0.53 -4.61 6.07
C ILE A 164 0.08 -5.45 7.28
N THR A 165 -0.35 -6.70 7.06
CA THR A 165 -0.94 -7.56 8.11
C THR A 165 0.06 -8.49 8.82
N HIS A 166 1.25 -8.76 8.27
CA HIS A 166 2.08 -9.90 8.72
C HIS A 166 3.50 -9.63 9.23
N THR A 167 3.95 -8.40 9.51
CA THR A 167 5.31 -8.22 10.09
C THR A 167 5.45 -7.20 11.22
N ASN A 168 5.98 -7.65 12.36
CA ASN A 168 6.44 -6.81 13.48
C ASN A 168 7.54 -5.80 13.08
N SER A 169 8.13 -5.91 11.87
CA SER A 169 9.10 -4.95 11.32
C SER A 169 8.47 -3.75 10.59
N VAL A 170 7.16 -3.76 10.33
CA VAL A 170 6.42 -2.69 9.63
C VAL A 170 5.81 -1.66 10.60
N LEU A 171 5.91 -1.90 11.91
CA LEU A 171 5.31 -1.04 12.94
C LEU A 171 5.79 0.43 12.86
N GLY A 172 7.03 0.68 12.43
CA GLY A 172 7.59 2.04 12.32
C GLY A 172 7.27 2.78 11.03
N SER A 173 6.95 2.09 9.93
CA SER A 173 6.73 2.72 8.61
C SER A 173 5.30 3.22 8.43
N VAL A 174 4.32 2.59 9.09
CA VAL A 174 2.89 2.91 8.91
C VAL A 174 2.51 4.32 9.38
N HIS A 175 3.30 4.92 10.27
CA HIS A 175 3.08 6.27 10.78
C HIS A 175 3.32 7.38 9.76
N TYR A 176 4.01 7.09 8.65
CA TYR A 176 4.34 8.06 7.60
C TYR A 176 3.69 7.73 6.26
N LEU A 177 2.83 6.71 6.25
CA LEU A 177 2.20 6.15 5.06
C LEU A 177 1.22 7.16 4.44
N SER A 178 1.26 7.33 3.12
CA SER A 178 0.27 8.16 2.44
C SER A 178 -1.09 7.44 2.34
N PRO A 179 -2.21 8.17 2.18
CA PRO A 179 -3.54 7.59 2.01
C PRO A 179 -3.60 6.60 0.85
N GLU A 180 -3.01 6.93 -0.29
CA GLU A 180 -2.96 6.03 -1.45
C GLU A 180 -2.15 4.75 -1.17
N GLN A 181 -1.03 4.84 -0.44
CA GLN A 181 -0.29 3.65 -0.01
C GLN A 181 -1.07 2.81 1.01
N ALA A 182 -1.83 3.45 1.91
CA ALA A 182 -2.72 2.77 2.85
C ALA A 182 -3.87 2.01 2.17
N ARG A 183 -4.28 2.43 0.96
CA ARG A 183 -5.23 1.67 0.11
C ARG A 183 -4.56 0.57 -0.73
N GLY A 184 -3.24 0.41 -0.63
CA GLY A 184 -2.46 -0.49 -1.49
C GLY A 184 -2.19 0.06 -2.89
N GLY A 185 -2.41 1.36 -3.12
CA GLY A 185 -2.09 2.04 -4.38
C GLY A 185 -0.59 2.27 -4.57
N LEU A 186 -0.19 2.58 -5.81
CA LEU A 186 1.21 2.87 -6.13
C LEU A 186 1.65 4.20 -5.53
N SER A 187 2.87 4.23 -4.97
CA SER A 187 3.49 5.45 -4.45
C SER A 187 3.92 6.38 -5.58
N THR A 188 3.57 7.65 -5.47
CA THR A 188 3.86 8.70 -6.45
C THR A 188 4.66 9.84 -5.81
N LYS A 189 5.06 10.85 -6.60
CA LYS A 189 5.66 12.08 -6.08
C LYS A 189 4.79 12.74 -5.00
N LYS A 190 3.46 12.71 -5.17
CA LYS A 190 2.49 13.24 -4.20
C LYS A 190 2.43 12.41 -2.90
N SER A 191 2.80 11.13 -2.95
CA SER A 191 2.93 10.28 -1.76
C SER A 191 4.11 10.71 -0.90
N ASP A 192 5.26 10.98 -1.54
CA ASP A 192 6.43 11.52 -0.85
C ASP A 192 6.13 12.88 -0.18
N ILE A 193 5.43 13.79 -0.88
CA ILE A 193 4.98 15.08 -0.33
C ILE A 193 4.12 14.90 0.92
N TYR A 194 3.21 13.91 0.92
CA TYR A 194 2.42 13.60 2.11
C TYR A 194 3.30 13.19 3.28
N SER A 195 4.21 12.25 3.07
CA SER A 195 5.13 11.78 4.11
C SER A 195 6.05 12.90 4.61
N LEU A 196 6.50 13.81 3.75
CA LEU A 196 7.22 15.04 4.14
C LEU A 196 6.38 15.92 5.08
N GLY A 197 5.08 16.05 4.82
CA GLY A 197 4.15 16.74 5.71
C GLY A 197 4.05 16.10 7.09
N ILE A 198 4.06 14.76 7.16
CA ILE A 198 4.09 14.01 8.43
C ILE A 198 5.41 14.22 9.17
N VAL A 199 6.55 14.19 8.45
CA VAL A 199 7.88 14.48 9.04
C VAL A 199 7.93 15.89 9.61
N LEU A 200 7.43 16.90 8.89
CA LEU A 200 7.35 18.27 9.39
C LEU A 200 6.44 18.39 10.63
N PHE A 201 5.29 17.71 10.62
CA PHE A 201 4.42 17.63 11.81
C PHE A 201 5.20 17.09 13.02
N GLU A 202 5.96 16.02 12.83
CA GLU A 202 6.73 15.39 13.91
C GLU A 202 7.90 16.26 14.39
N LEU A 203 8.63 16.93 13.48
CA LEU A 203 9.67 17.89 13.88
C LEU A 203 9.12 19.01 14.78
N LEU A 204 7.92 19.50 14.46
CA LEU A 204 7.29 20.60 15.20
C LEU A 204 6.66 20.17 16.54
N THR A 205 6.33 18.88 16.71
CA THR A 205 5.52 18.40 17.86
C THR A 205 6.16 17.27 18.65
N ALA A 206 7.25 16.68 18.15
CA ALA A 206 7.87 15.42 18.58
C ALA A 206 6.90 14.23 18.64
N ARG A 207 5.82 14.26 17.86
CA ARG A 207 4.76 13.24 17.82
C ARG A 207 4.30 13.04 16.39
N THR A 208 3.81 11.84 16.08
CA THR A 208 3.11 11.60 14.81
C THR A 208 1.66 12.09 14.91
N PRO A 209 1.03 12.54 13.81
CA PRO A 209 -0.34 13.07 13.85
C PRO A 209 -1.39 12.02 14.20
N PHE A 210 -1.09 10.75 13.91
CA PHE A 210 -1.97 9.62 14.18
C PHE A 210 -1.25 8.56 15.02
N GLU A 211 -1.89 8.18 16.11
CA GLU A 211 -1.48 7.09 16.99
C GLU A 211 -2.59 6.02 16.98
N GLY A 212 -2.27 4.77 17.27
CA GLY A 212 -3.26 3.70 17.32
C GLY A 212 -2.68 2.41 17.89
N GLU A 213 -3.55 1.53 18.37
CA GLU A 213 -3.16 0.26 19.01
C GLU A 213 -2.68 -0.79 17.98
N SER A 214 -3.02 -0.59 16.70
CA SER A 214 -2.58 -1.45 15.60
C SER A 214 -2.12 -0.65 14.37
N ALA A 215 -1.27 -1.25 13.56
CA ALA A 215 -0.82 -0.69 12.27
C ALA A 215 -2.00 -0.36 11.33
N VAL A 216 -3.02 -1.23 11.31
CA VAL A 216 -4.26 -1.02 10.55
C VAL A 216 -5.03 0.21 11.05
N SER A 217 -5.12 0.39 12.37
CA SER A 217 -5.80 1.56 12.95
C SER A 217 -5.12 2.88 12.58
N ILE A 218 -3.78 2.89 12.52
CA ILE A 218 -2.99 4.04 12.10
C ILE A 218 -3.19 4.32 10.61
N ALA A 219 -3.16 3.27 9.77
CA ALA A 219 -3.42 3.37 8.33
C ALA A 219 -4.83 3.92 8.04
N LEU A 220 -5.85 3.45 8.76
CA LEU A 220 -7.23 3.98 8.66
C LEU A 220 -7.29 5.47 9.04
N LYS A 221 -6.53 5.92 10.04
CA LYS A 221 -6.44 7.34 10.38
C LYS A 221 -5.77 8.16 9.28
N HIS A 222 -4.74 7.63 8.63
CA HIS A 222 -4.17 8.25 7.44
C HIS A 222 -5.21 8.41 6.32
N LEU A 223 -6.13 7.45 6.15
CA LEU A 223 -7.20 7.49 5.14
C LEU A 223 -8.34 8.46 5.48
N GLN A 224 -8.78 8.51 6.74
CA GLN A 224 -10.08 9.09 7.11
C GLN A 224 -9.99 10.26 8.08
N SER A 225 -8.99 10.30 8.97
CA SER A 225 -8.90 11.31 10.03
C SER A 225 -8.18 12.55 9.55
N GLU A 226 -8.74 13.74 9.77
CA GLU A 226 -8.05 15.00 9.47
C GLU A 226 -6.75 15.14 10.28
N THR A 227 -5.73 15.76 9.67
CA THR A 227 -4.47 16.05 10.35
C THR A 227 -4.72 17.06 11.47
N PRO A 228 -4.38 16.76 12.74
CA PRO A 228 -4.59 17.68 13.84
C PRO A 228 -3.73 18.95 13.70
N SER A 229 -4.15 20.01 14.37
CA SER A 229 -3.39 21.27 14.40
C SER A 229 -2.07 21.10 15.17
N VAL A 230 -0.94 21.44 14.56
CA VAL A 230 0.39 21.43 15.21
C VAL A 230 0.46 22.46 16.34
N LYS A 231 -0.30 23.56 16.22
CA LYS A 231 -0.37 24.64 17.21
C LYS A 231 -0.96 24.20 18.55
N ARG A 232 -1.65 23.05 18.58
CA ARG A 232 -2.10 22.41 19.83
C ARG A 232 -0.94 22.05 20.75
N TRP A 233 0.21 21.66 20.18
CA TRP A 233 1.40 21.25 20.94
C TRP A 233 2.52 22.27 20.88
N ASN A 234 2.64 23.02 19.77
CA ASN A 234 3.65 24.05 19.60
C ASN A 234 3.00 25.38 19.16
N PRO A 235 2.53 26.21 20.12
CA PRO A 235 1.87 27.49 19.81
C PRO A 235 2.76 28.52 19.13
N ALA A 236 4.09 28.33 19.13
CA ALA A 236 5.02 29.21 18.44
C ALA A 236 5.01 29.04 16.91
N VAL A 237 4.35 27.99 16.39
CA VAL A 237 4.21 27.75 14.96
C VAL A 237 3.28 28.81 14.33
N PRO A 238 3.77 29.59 13.34
CA PRO A 238 2.92 30.53 12.61
C PRO A 238 1.91 29.79 11.72
N GLN A 239 0.79 30.44 11.39
CA GLN A 239 -0.29 29.81 10.62
C GLN A 239 0.18 29.38 9.22
N SER A 240 1.02 30.18 8.59
CA SER A 240 1.70 29.88 7.32
C SER A 240 2.43 28.53 7.35
N LEU A 241 3.20 28.25 8.40
CA LEU A 241 3.91 26.98 8.53
C LEU A 241 2.97 25.80 8.86
N GLU A 242 1.93 26.03 9.66
CA GLU A 242 0.88 25.01 9.85
C GLU A 242 0.16 24.70 8.54
N ASN A 243 -0.08 25.70 7.68
CA ASN A 243 -0.70 25.50 6.37
C ASN A 243 0.14 24.59 5.48
N VAL A 244 1.48 24.64 5.57
CA VAL A 244 2.36 23.70 4.86
C VAL A 244 2.09 22.26 5.28
N VAL A 245 1.98 22.00 6.58
CA VAL A 245 1.63 20.67 7.11
C VAL A 245 0.26 20.22 6.63
N LEU A 246 -0.75 21.09 6.74
CA LEU A 246 -2.13 20.75 6.38
C LEU A 246 -2.30 20.50 4.87
N LYS A 247 -1.66 21.32 4.03
CA LYS A 247 -1.70 21.17 2.57
C LYS A 247 -0.95 19.93 2.11
N ALA A 248 0.25 19.67 2.64
CA ALA A 248 1.01 18.46 2.32
C ALA A 248 0.26 17.19 2.74
N THR A 249 -0.42 17.22 3.88
CA THR A 249 -1.16 16.07 4.45
C THR A 249 -2.63 15.98 4.03
N ALA A 250 -3.05 16.72 2.99
CA ALA A 250 -4.39 16.61 2.42
C ALA A 250 -4.63 15.16 1.95
N LYS A 251 -5.84 14.64 2.18
CA LYS A 251 -6.12 13.22 1.91
C LYS A 251 -6.16 12.92 0.43
N ASP A 252 -6.81 13.78 -0.34
CA ASP A 252 -6.75 13.75 -1.79
C ASP A 252 -5.41 14.33 -2.29
N PRO A 253 -4.61 13.57 -3.08
CA PRO A 253 -3.39 14.06 -3.70
C PRO A 253 -3.57 15.34 -4.56
N PHE A 254 -4.77 15.58 -5.09
CA PHE A 254 -5.09 16.77 -5.89
C PHE A 254 -5.00 18.07 -5.09
N HIS A 255 -5.29 18.01 -3.79
CA HIS A 255 -5.21 19.18 -2.90
C HIS A 255 -3.83 19.39 -2.26
N ARG A 256 -2.86 18.52 -2.54
CA ARG A 256 -1.46 18.67 -2.11
C ARG A 256 -0.67 19.58 -3.06
N TYR A 257 0.55 19.93 -2.69
CA TYR A 257 1.50 20.59 -3.59
C TYR A 257 1.68 19.80 -4.90
N GLU A 258 1.86 20.50 -6.03
CA GLU A 258 2.08 19.83 -7.31
C GLU A 258 3.43 19.15 -7.35
N THR A 259 4.45 19.87 -6.86
CA THR A 259 5.81 19.36 -6.81
C THR A 259 6.45 19.59 -5.43
N ALA A 260 7.60 18.95 -5.21
CA ALA A 260 8.37 19.15 -3.97
C ALA A 260 8.95 20.58 -3.92
N GLU A 261 9.28 21.16 -5.08
CA GLU A 261 9.76 22.54 -5.23
C GLU A 261 8.69 23.57 -4.80
N ASP A 262 7.40 23.30 -5.10
CA ASP A 262 6.30 24.15 -4.61
C ASP A 262 6.24 24.16 -3.08
N MET A 263 6.42 22.98 -2.46
CA MET A 263 6.48 22.84 -1.00
C MET A 263 7.71 23.54 -0.41
N GLU A 264 8.87 23.44 -1.08
CA GLU A 264 10.10 24.13 -0.68
C GLU A 264 9.93 25.65 -0.72
N SER A 265 9.31 26.19 -1.78
CA SER A 265 9.04 27.63 -1.91
C SER A 265 8.09 28.13 -0.81
N ASP A 266 7.10 27.32 -0.44
CA ASP A 266 6.16 27.65 0.64
C ASP A 266 6.85 27.63 2.01
N LEU A 267 7.73 26.67 2.26
CA LEU A 267 8.56 26.59 3.47
C LEU A 267 9.46 27.82 3.64
N ARG A 268 10.16 28.24 2.57
CA ARG A 268 11.08 29.38 2.59
C ARG A 268 10.40 30.70 2.96
N THR A 269 9.15 30.87 2.54
CA THR A 269 8.37 32.09 2.80
C THR A 269 7.52 31.99 4.07
N ALA A 270 7.55 30.87 4.80
CA ALA A 270 6.65 30.63 5.93
C ALA A 270 6.83 31.63 7.09
N PHE A 271 7.96 32.33 7.18
CA PHE A 271 8.21 33.37 8.19
C PHE A 271 8.14 34.79 7.64
N ASP A 272 7.69 34.98 6.40
CA ASP A 272 7.56 36.31 5.81
C ASP A 272 6.55 37.16 6.59
N PRO A 273 6.85 38.43 6.90
CA PRO A 273 5.95 39.31 7.65
C PRO A 273 4.56 39.43 7.02
N ASP A 274 4.48 39.39 5.69
CA ASP A 274 3.22 39.51 4.94
C ASP A 274 2.28 38.31 5.14
N ARG A 275 2.82 37.17 5.58
CA ARG A 275 2.07 35.92 5.82
C ARG A 275 1.71 35.70 7.29
N MET A 276 2.04 36.63 8.19
CA MET A 276 1.76 36.48 9.62
C MET A 276 0.28 36.29 9.97
N ASN A 277 -0.62 36.88 9.18
CA ASN A 277 -2.07 36.84 9.37
C ASN A 277 -2.77 35.90 8.37
N GLU A 278 -2.04 34.96 7.77
CA GLU A 278 -2.61 33.98 6.84
C GLU A 278 -3.71 33.17 7.54
N THR A 279 -4.81 32.92 6.83
CA THR A 279 -5.91 32.09 7.36
C THR A 279 -5.52 30.62 7.32
N LYS A 280 -6.07 29.81 8.23
CA LYS A 280 -5.85 28.36 8.22
C LYS A 280 -6.29 27.76 6.88
N PHE A 281 -5.45 26.92 6.31
CA PHE A 281 -5.74 26.18 5.09
C PHE A 281 -6.96 25.25 5.31
N THR A 282 -7.90 25.33 4.38
CA THR A 282 -9.07 24.46 4.29
C THR A 282 -9.21 24.00 2.86
N ILE A 283 -9.60 22.75 2.66
CA ILE A 283 -9.91 22.24 1.31
C ILE A 283 -11.14 23.02 0.79
N PRO A 284 -11.06 23.63 -0.41
CA PRO A 284 -12.21 24.29 -1.01
C PRO A 284 -13.39 23.30 -1.12
N PRO A 285 -14.63 23.71 -0.79
CA PRO A 285 -15.78 22.87 -1.02
C PRO A 285 -15.87 22.54 -2.52
N ASP A 286 -16.05 21.26 -2.81
CA ASP A 286 -16.07 20.70 -4.16
C ASP A 286 -17.40 21.04 -4.86
N ASP A 287 -17.62 22.31 -5.15
CA ASP A 287 -18.81 22.80 -5.88
C ASP A 287 -18.74 22.45 -7.39
N GLU A 288 -17.69 21.76 -7.84
CA GLU A 288 -17.47 21.41 -9.25
C GLU A 288 -17.84 19.97 -9.63
N MET A 289 -18.02 19.04 -8.67
CA MET A 289 -18.48 17.67 -8.97
C MET A 289 -19.94 17.56 -9.46
N THR A 290 -20.69 18.68 -9.55
CA THR A 290 -22.06 18.71 -10.10
C THR A 290 -22.20 19.49 -11.41
N LYS A 291 -21.10 19.95 -12.03
CA LYS A 291 -21.18 20.47 -13.40
C LYS A 291 -20.88 19.32 -14.36
N ALA A 292 -21.95 18.65 -14.78
CA ALA A 292 -21.95 17.77 -15.93
C ALA A 292 -21.13 18.41 -17.05
N VAL A 293 -20.07 17.72 -17.49
CA VAL A 293 -19.32 18.06 -18.70
C VAL A 293 -20.34 18.22 -19.83
N PRO A 294 -20.58 19.42 -20.37
CA PRO A 294 -21.33 19.54 -21.59
C PRO A 294 -20.43 18.97 -22.69
N VAL A 295 -20.97 18.01 -23.42
CA VAL A 295 -20.48 17.62 -24.75
C VAL A 295 -20.06 18.88 -25.50
N ILE A 296 -18.81 18.91 -25.94
CA ILE A 296 -18.30 19.90 -26.90
C ILE A 296 -19.16 19.75 -28.15
N LYS A 297 -20.19 20.58 -28.24
CA LYS A 297 -20.76 21.01 -29.51
C LYS A 297 -20.09 22.33 -29.81
N ASP A 298 -19.22 22.31 -30.81
CA ASP A 298 -18.78 23.53 -31.47
C ASP A 298 -20.02 24.28 -31.97
N VAL A 299 -20.27 25.45 -31.38
CA VAL A 299 -21.13 26.48 -31.95
C VAL A 299 -20.24 27.72 -32.15
N PRO A 300 -20.19 28.31 -33.35
CA PRO A 300 -19.48 29.55 -33.60
C PRO A 300 -20.23 30.75 -33.00
N ASP A 301 -19.50 31.70 -32.42
CA ASP A 301 -20.04 33.00 -32.01
C ASP A 301 -19.83 34.09 -33.08
N ASP A 302 -20.77 35.02 -32.99
CA ASP A 302 -21.42 35.84 -33.98
C ASP A 302 -20.70 37.19 -34.17
N GLY A 303 -20.94 37.76 -35.35
CA GLY A 303 -20.54 39.11 -35.74
C GLY A 303 -21.54 39.64 -36.74
N SER A 304 -22.72 40.04 -36.26
CA SER A 304 -23.81 40.66 -37.03
C SER A 304 -23.49 42.12 -37.43
N PRO A 305 -24.35 42.89 -38.17
CA PRO A 305 -25.52 42.53 -38.98
C PRO A 305 -25.65 43.29 -40.35
N GLY A 306 -26.49 42.76 -41.26
CA GLY A 306 -27.37 43.59 -42.13
C GLY A 306 -27.39 43.30 -43.66
N PRO A 307 -28.53 43.51 -44.37
CA PRO A 307 -29.07 42.52 -45.32
C PRO A 307 -29.35 43.02 -46.77
N SER A 308 -29.96 42.12 -47.57
CA SER A 308 -30.66 42.29 -48.89
C SER A 308 -29.81 41.94 -50.12
N SER A 309 -30.27 41.28 -51.20
CA SER A 309 -31.55 40.65 -51.58
C SER A 309 -31.41 40.15 -53.03
N GLY A 310 -31.94 38.94 -53.33
CA GLY A 310 -32.57 38.60 -54.62
C GLY A 310 -31.70 38.32 -55.87
N PRO A 311 -32.30 37.70 -56.92
CA PRO A 311 -31.67 36.63 -57.70
C PRO A 311 -31.60 36.86 -59.23
N ASP A 312 -31.09 35.81 -59.93
CA ASP A 312 -31.35 35.36 -61.31
C ASP A 312 -30.70 36.02 -62.56
N GLU A 313 -30.05 35.12 -63.30
CA GLU A 313 -30.04 34.86 -64.76
C GLU A 313 -29.75 35.93 -65.85
N GLU A 314 -28.70 35.59 -66.63
CA GLU A 314 -28.52 35.70 -68.11
C GLU A 314 -28.39 37.08 -68.80
N PRO A 315 -28.01 37.20 -70.10
CA PRO A 315 -27.30 36.31 -71.05
C PRO A 315 -26.26 37.04 -71.94
N ALA A 316 -25.75 36.33 -72.96
CA ALA A 316 -24.81 36.76 -73.98
C ALA A 316 -25.40 37.57 -75.17
N ALA A 317 -24.52 38.45 -75.69
CA ALA A 317 -24.27 38.91 -77.07
C ALA A 317 -25.32 39.73 -77.89
N PRO A 318 -24.88 40.63 -78.80
CA PRO A 318 -25.75 41.58 -79.52
C PRO A 318 -25.98 41.26 -81.01
N HIS A 319 -27.07 41.83 -81.54
CA HIS A 319 -27.63 41.74 -82.89
C HIS A 319 -26.89 42.53 -84.00
N LYS A 320 -26.99 42.07 -85.27
CA LYS A 320 -27.90 42.65 -86.32
C LYS A 320 -27.79 41.99 -87.72
N LYS A 321 -28.95 41.50 -88.21
CA LYS A 321 -29.62 41.51 -89.56
C LYS A 321 -28.82 41.89 -90.83
N ALA A 322 -29.07 41.44 -92.07
CA ALA A 322 -29.99 40.47 -92.72
C ALA A 322 -29.72 40.42 -94.26
N LYS A 323 -30.14 39.32 -94.94
CA LYS A 323 -30.79 39.20 -96.31
C LYS A 323 -30.20 38.20 -97.34
N LYS A 324 -31.00 37.13 -97.59
CA LYS A 324 -31.52 36.52 -98.85
C LYS A 324 -30.63 36.07 -100.06
N LYS A 325 -30.85 34.77 -100.41
CA LYS A 325 -31.28 34.12 -101.70
C LYS A 325 -30.28 33.31 -102.59
N ARG A 326 -30.67 32.02 -102.78
CA ARG A 326 -30.78 31.13 -103.98
C ARG A 326 -29.57 30.37 -104.63
N LYS A 327 -29.71 29.02 -104.61
CA LYS A 327 -29.39 27.90 -105.57
C LYS A 327 -28.49 28.13 -106.82
N LYS A 328 -27.51 27.22 -107.09
CA LYS A 328 -27.50 26.13 -108.13
C LYS A 328 -26.18 25.28 -108.15
N TRP A 329 -26.34 24.00 -108.54
CA TRP A 329 -25.47 22.84 -108.93
C TRP A 329 -24.19 23.09 -109.81
N PRO A 330 -23.37 22.07 -110.25
CA PRO A 330 -22.68 20.93 -109.58
C PRO A 330 -21.23 20.66 -110.12
N LEU A 331 -20.31 20.01 -109.37
CA LEU A 331 -19.13 19.29 -109.96
C LEU A 331 -18.44 18.27 -109.01
N VAL A 332 -19.07 17.85 -107.91
CA VAL A 332 -18.35 17.23 -106.76
C VAL A 332 -18.46 15.68 -106.72
N VAL A 333 -19.25 15.05 -107.59
CA VAL A 333 -19.65 13.65 -107.42
C VAL A 333 -18.49 12.64 -107.57
N PHE A 334 -17.44 12.93 -108.35
CA PHE A 334 -16.31 12.00 -108.50
C PHE A 334 -15.30 12.04 -107.33
N THR A 335 -15.08 13.21 -106.72
CA THR A 335 -14.27 13.36 -105.49
C THR A 335 -15.03 12.89 -104.25
N LEU A 336 -16.35 13.06 -104.21
CA LEU A 336 -17.18 12.64 -103.07
C LEU A 336 -17.20 11.12 -102.91
N PHE A 337 -17.18 10.35 -104.01
CA PHE A 337 -17.18 8.88 -103.93
C PHE A 337 -15.87 8.32 -103.38
N PHE A 338 -14.72 8.89 -103.77
CA PHE A 338 -13.43 8.46 -103.22
C PHE A 338 -13.30 8.86 -101.74
N ILE A 339 -13.71 10.07 -101.36
CA ILE A 339 -13.74 10.53 -99.96
C ILE A 339 -14.70 9.67 -99.13
N LEU A 340 -15.87 9.32 -99.67
CA LEU A 340 -16.86 8.49 -98.99
C LEU A 340 -16.32 7.08 -98.77
N VAL A 341 -15.74 6.45 -99.79
CA VAL A 341 -15.15 5.11 -99.67
C VAL A 341 -13.96 5.10 -98.71
N THR A 342 -13.07 6.11 -98.77
CA THR A 342 -11.99 6.22 -97.77
C THR A 342 -12.54 6.52 -96.38
N SER A 343 -13.61 7.30 -96.23
CA SER A 343 -14.23 7.59 -94.93
C SER A 343 -14.94 6.38 -94.35
N VAL A 344 -15.55 5.54 -95.18
CA VAL A 344 -16.19 4.29 -94.76
C VAL A 344 -15.13 3.25 -94.41
N ILE A 345 -14.05 3.15 -95.18
CA ILE A 345 -12.91 2.30 -94.83
C ILE A 345 -12.27 2.77 -93.53
N LEU A 346 -12.04 4.08 -93.35
CA LEU A 346 -11.51 4.63 -92.10
C LEU A 346 -12.50 4.46 -90.92
N ALA A 347 -13.82 4.59 -91.18
CA ALA A 347 -14.87 4.37 -90.19
C ALA A 347 -15.05 2.89 -89.82
N VAL A 348 -14.66 1.94 -90.68
CA VAL A 348 -14.71 0.51 -90.38
C VAL A 348 -13.38 0.00 -89.81
N THR A 349 -12.25 0.63 -90.15
CA THR A 349 -10.90 0.19 -89.73
C THR A 349 -10.37 0.92 -88.50
N VAL A 350 -10.70 2.20 -88.30
CA VAL A 350 -10.19 3.03 -87.19
C VAL A 350 -11.26 3.27 -86.12
N PHE A 351 -12.53 3.41 -86.51
CA PHE A 351 -13.61 3.73 -85.58
C PHE A 351 -13.87 2.64 -84.53
N PRO A 352 -13.85 1.32 -84.83
CA PRO A 352 -14.02 0.30 -83.79
C PRO A 352 -12.90 0.32 -82.74
N SER A 353 -11.67 0.67 -83.15
CA SER A 353 -10.51 0.74 -82.24
C SER A 353 -10.51 1.96 -81.30
N LEU A 354 -11.38 2.94 -81.55
CA LEU A 354 -11.50 4.15 -80.73
C LEU A 354 -12.58 4.04 -79.63
N PHE A 355 -13.44 3.00 -79.69
CA PHE A 355 -14.59 2.82 -78.79
C PHE A 355 -14.56 1.51 -77.97
N ILE A 356 -13.48 0.72 -78.08
CA ILE A 356 -13.25 -0.44 -77.21
C ILE A 356 -12.37 0.05 -76.04
N PRO A 357 -12.85 0.04 -74.78
CA PRO A 357 -12.03 0.42 -73.64
C PRO A 357 -10.78 -0.45 -73.58
N LYS A 358 -9.64 0.15 -73.22
CA LYS A 358 -8.39 -0.60 -73.18
C LYS A 358 -8.42 -1.61 -72.04
N ASP A 359 -7.74 -2.72 -72.25
CA ASP A 359 -7.49 -3.68 -71.18
C ASP A 359 -6.37 -3.13 -70.28
N VAL A 360 -6.66 -2.98 -69.00
CA VAL A 360 -5.75 -2.52 -67.95
C VAL A 360 -5.63 -3.60 -66.87
N LYS A 361 -4.45 -3.66 -66.25
CA LYS A 361 -4.11 -4.67 -65.26
C LYS A 361 -4.29 -4.09 -63.86
N VAL A 362 -5.02 -4.78 -62.98
CA VAL A 362 -5.27 -4.31 -61.62
C VAL A 362 -3.96 -4.26 -60.82
N PRO A 363 -3.57 -3.10 -60.25
CA PRO A 363 -2.36 -2.97 -59.44
C PRO A 363 -2.52 -3.67 -58.08
N ASN A 364 -1.39 -4.01 -57.43
CA ASN A 364 -1.43 -4.59 -56.10
C ASN A 364 -1.58 -3.50 -55.03
N VAL A 365 -2.72 -3.49 -54.37
CA VAL A 365 -3.08 -2.52 -53.31
C VAL A 365 -2.98 -3.10 -51.89
N ALA A 366 -2.60 -4.38 -51.74
CA ALA A 366 -2.52 -5.03 -50.43
C ALA A 366 -1.44 -4.37 -49.55
N GLY A 367 -1.80 -4.04 -48.30
CA GLY A 367 -0.95 -3.38 -47.32
C GLY A 367 -0.90 -1.85 -47.40
N LEU A 368 -1.61 -1.24 -48.37
CA LEU A 368 -1.76 0.21 -48.45
C LEU A 368 -2.90 0.71 -47.56
N GLU A 369 -2.86 2.00 -47.21
CA GLU A 369 -4.00 2.68 -46.62
C GLU A 369 -5.12 2.86 -47.67
N TYR A 370 -6.36 3.01 -47.20
CA TYR A 370 -7.52 3.11 -48.10
C TYR A 370 -7.39 4.27 -49.11
N GLU A 371 -6.98 5.46 -48.66
CA GLU A 371 -6.82 6.63 -49.53
C GLU A 371 -5.70 6.45 -50.57
N GLU A 372 -4.61 5.80 -50.18
CA GLU A 372 -3.49 5.50 -51.08
C GLU A 372 -3.90 4.46 -52.14
N ALA A 373 -4.65 3.43 -51.73
CA ALA A 373 -5.19 2.42 -52.63
C ALA A 373 -6.18 3.01 -53.63
N VAL A 374 -7.08 3.89 -53.18
CA VAL A 374 -8.03 4.62 -54.04
C VAL A 374 -7.26 5.46 -55.06
N THR A 375 -6.30 6.26 -54.60
CA THR A 375 -5.49 7.13 -55.47
C THR A 375 -4.73 6.32 -56.52
N LEU A 376 -4.16 5.16 -56.14
CA LEU A 376 -3.43 4.29 -57.06
C LEU A 376 -4.36 3.69 -58.13
N LEU A 377 -5.56 3.24 -57.73
CA LEU A 377 -6.54 2.65 -58.63
C LEU A 377 -7.12 3.69 -59.59
N GLU A 378 -7.46 4.89 -59.11
CA GLU A 378 -7.97 5.99 -59.95
C GLU A 378 -6.93 6.45 -60.98
N ASN A 379 -5.65 6.55 -60.58
CA ASN A 379 -4.55 6.91 -61.49
C ASN A 379 -4.33 5.88 -62.60
N ASP A 380 -4.58 4.59 -62.33
CA ASP A 380 -4.48 3.50 -63.30
C ASP A 380 -5.78 3.29 -64.10
N GLY A 381 -6.78 4.16 -63.92
CA GLY A 381 -8.01 4.19 -64.73
C GLY A 381 -9.14 3.28 -64.23
N PHE A 382 -9.14 2.93 -62.94
CA PHE A 382 -10.21 2.16 -62.29
C PHE A 382 -11.18 3.08 -61.52
N GLU A 383 -12.43 2.66 -61.39
CA GLU A 383 -13.37 3.24 -60.42
C GLU A 383 -13.28 2.43 -59.13
N VAL A 384 -13.46 3.06 -57.96
CA VAL A 384 -13.40 2.35 -56.68
C VAL A 384 -14.77 2.37 -56.01
N ASP A 385 -15.22 1.22 -55.50
CA ASP A 385 -16.44 1.16 -54.69
C ASP A 385 -16.21 1.97 -53.40
N PRO A 386 -17.05 2.98 -53.09
CA PRO A 386 -16.86 3.83 -51.93
C PRO A 386 -17.01 3.10 -50.58
N ASN A 387 -17.55 1.87 -50.59
CA ASN A 387 -17.71 1.06 -49.39
C ASN A 387 -16.71 -0.10 -49.39
N ALA A 388 -15.59 0.07 -48.68
CA ALA A 388 -14.73 -1.06 -48.36
C ALA A 388 -15.42 -2.01 -47.37
N GLU A 389 -15.33 -3.32 -47.62
CA GLU A 389 -15.81 -4.34 -46.68
C GLU A 389 -14.72 -4.69 -45.66
N ASP A 390 -15.07 -4.74 -44.38
CA ASP A 390 -14.15 -5.13 -43.31
C ASP A 390 -14.04 -6.67 -43.25
N ILE A 391 -12.81 -7.18 -43.26
CA ILE A 391 -12.51 -8.61 -43.09
C ILE A 391 -11.41 -8.82 -42.05
N ALA A 392 -11.51 -9.89 -41.26
CA ALA A 392 -10.47 -10.26 -40.32
C ALA A 392 -9.25 -10.82 -41.07
N ASP A 393 -8.05 -10.37 -40.72
CA ASP A 393 -6.80 -10.86 -41.27
C ASP A 393 -5.70 -10.90 -40.19
N GLU A 394 -4.99 -12.03 -40.08
CA GLU A 394 -3.97 -12.23 -39.05
C GLU A 394 -2.65 -11.50 -39.33
N LYS A 395 -2.39 -11.12 -40.59
CA LYS A 395 -1.10 -10.60 -41.06
C LYS A 395 -1.14 -9.09 -41.35
N ILE A 396 -2.25 -8.61 -41.90
CA ILE A 396 -2.45 -7.22 -42.28
C ILE A 396 -3.03 -6.45 -41.10
N LYS A 397 -2.34 -5.36 -40.70
CA LYS A 397 -2.79 -4.50 -39.60
C LYS A 397 -4.17 -3.91 -39.88
N GLU A 398 -4.94 -3.70 -38.82
CA GLU A 398 -6.24 -3.02 -38.88
C GLU A 398 -6.14 -1.69 -39.64
N GLY A 399 -7.09 -1.44 -40.54
CA GLY A 399 -7.15 -0.24 -41.36
C GLY A 399 -6.47 -0.33 -42.74
N LEU A 400 -5.64 -1.34 -42.98
CA LEU A 400 -4.96 -1.53 -44.27
C LEU A 400 -5.75 -2.46 -45.20
N ILE A 401 -5.54 -2.31 -46.52
CA ILE A 401 -6.20 -3.16 -47.52
C ILE A 401 -5.61 -4.58 -47.49
N VAL A 402 -6.48 -5.58 -47.40
CA VAL A 402 -6.11 -7.01 -47.44
C VAL A 402 -6.07 -7.50 -48.88
N LYS A 403 -7.11 -7.19 -49.65
CA LYS A 403 -7.26 -7.63 -51.05
C LYS A 403 -8.23 -6.71 -51.80
N SER A 404 -8.25 -6.86 -53.12
CA SER A 404 -9.21 -6.23 -54.03
C SER A 404 -10.00 -7.29 -54.80
N ASP A 405 -11.18 -6.92 -55.30
CA ASP A 405 -11.95 -7.67 -56.30
C ASP A 405 -12.37 -6.73 -57.43
N PRO A 406 -11.89 -6.91 -58.68
CA PRO A 406 -11.01 -7.98 -59.17
C PRO A 406 -9.63 -8.03 -58.50
N ALA A 407 -8.98 -9.19 -58.53
CA ALA A 407 -7.75 -9.44 -57.79
C ALA A 407 -6.54 -8.75 -58.46
N ALA A 408 -5.52 -8.45 -57.65
CA ALA A 408 -4.28 -7.87 -58.15
C ALA A 408 -3.69 -8.74 -59.28
N GLY A 409 -3.47 -8.11 -60.43
CA GLY A 409 -2.95 -8.73 -61.63
C GLY A 409 -4.00 -9.23 -62.63
N ASP A 410 -5.29 -9.18 -62.29
CA ASP A 410 -6.37 -9.43 -63.25
C ASP A 410 -6.38 -8.37 -64.35
N VAL A 411 -6.81 -8.78 -65.55
CA VAL A 411 -6.93 -7.88 -66.72
C VAL A 411 -8.41 -7.58 -66.92
N VAL A 412 -8.77 -6.32 -66.76
CA VAL A 412 -10.15 -5.85 -66.92
C VAL A 412 -10.17 -4.60 -67.78
N LYS A 413 -11.36 -4.15 -68.16
CA LYS A 413 -11.53 -2.97 -69.01
C LYS A 413 -11.31 -1.70 -68.18
N GLU A 414 -10.71 -0.70 -68.80
CA GLU A 414 -10.57 0.67 -68.26
C GLU A 414 -11.95 1.20 -67.83
N GLY A 415 -12.03 1.76 -66.62
CA GLY A 415 -13.28 2.16 -65.95
C GLY A 415 -13.99 1.05 -65.18
N ALA A 416 -13.41 -0.15 -65.02
CA ALA A 416 -13.98 -1.19 -64.18
C ALA A 416 -13.94 -0.78 -62.69
N THR A 417 -15.02 -1.10 -61.97
CA THR A 417 -15.13 -0.86 -60.52
C THR A 417 -14.36 -1.93 -59.74
N VAL A 418 -13.47 -1.49 -58.84
CA VAL A 418 -12.69 -2.35 -57.93
C VAL A 418 -13.24 -2.20 -56.52
N LYS A 419 -13.62 -3.32 -55.90
CA LYS A 419 -14.00 -3.40 -54.49
C LYS A 419 -12.77 -3.64 -53.63
N LEU A 420 -12.69 -2.94 -52.51
CA LEU A 420 -11.59 -3.06 -51.55
C LEU A 420 -12.06 -3.77 -50.28
N TYR A 421 -11.19 -4.63 -49.74
CA TYR A 421 -11.41 -5.30 -48.46
C TYR A 421 -10.38 -4.78 -47.47
N LYS A 422 -10.82 -4.17 -46.37
CA LYS A 422 -9.97 -3.58 -45.33
C LYS A 422 -9.84 -4.56 -44.16
N SER A 423 -8.66 -4.61 -43.54
CA SER A 423 -8.44 -5.44 -42.35
C SER A 423 -9.16 -4.84 -41.15
N SER A 424 -9.96 -5.65 -40.46
CA SER A 424 -10.47 -5.36 -39.12
C SER A 424 -9.54 -5.85 -38.00
N GLY A 425 -8.34 -6.33 -38.35
CA GLY A 425 -7.39 -6.94 -37.42
C GLY A 425 -7.64 -8.43 -37.19
N LYS A 426 -7.03 -8.98 -36.13
CA LYS A 426 -7.18 -10.38 -35.74
C LYS A 426 -8.60 -10.66 -35.24
N GLU A 427 -9.09 -11.89 -35.45
CA GLU A 427 -10.40 -12.32 -34.96
C GLU A 427 -10.48 -12.18 -33.43
N LYS A 428 -11.49 -11.42 -32.96
CA LYS A 428 -11.79 -11.25 -31.54
C LYS A 428 -12.89 -12.22 -31.14
N LYS A 429 -12.84 -12.72 -29.91
CA LYS A 429 -13.90 -13.53 -29.31
C LYS A 429 -14.28 -12.99 -27.95
N GLU A 430 -15.54 -13.18 -27.61
CA GLU A 430 -16.12 -12.80 -26.33
C GLU A 430 -15.62 -13.71 -25.19
N VAL A 431 -15.17 -13.10 -24.10
CA VAL A 431 -14.77 -13.78 -22.86
C VAL A 431 -16.02 -14.15 -22.04
N ASP A 432 -16.15 -15.44 -21.70
CA ASP A 432 -17.26 -15.93 -20.87
C ASP A 432 -17.16 -15.49 -19.41
N ASP A 433 -18.30 -15.44 -18.72
CA ASP A 433 -18.35 -15.31 -17.26
C ASP A 433 -18.03 -16.65 -16.60
N VAL A 434 -16.92 -16.67 -15.88
CA VAL A 434 -16.42 -17.82 -15.11
C VAL A 434 -16.40 -17.54 -13.61
N VAL A 435 -16.88 -16.38 -13.15
CA VAL A 435 -16.98 -16.05 -11.73
C VAL A 435 -17.96 -17.00 -11.04
N GLY A 436 -17.61 -17.47 -9.85
CA GLY A 436 -18.34 -18.47 -9.06
C GLY A 436 -18.09 -19.92 -9.49
N GLN A 437 -17.33 -20.17 -10.56
CA GLN A 437 -16.98 -21.52 -10.98
C GLN A 437 -15.69 -22.02 -10.31
N ASN A 438 -15.52 -23.34 -10.25
CA ASN A 438 -14.23 -23.92 -9.89
C ASN A 438 -13.19 -23.63 -10.97
N ILE A 439 -11.95 -23.33 -10.57
CA ILE A 439 -10.87 -22.92 -11.45
C ILE A 439 -10.57 -23.91 -12.59
N ASP A 440 -10.68 -25.21 -12.34
CA ASP A 440 -10.42 -26.23 -13.37
C ASP A 440 -11.51 -26.23 -14.45
N THR A 441 -12.76 -25.94 -14.05
CA THR A 441 -13.89 -25.80 -14.97
C THR A 441 -13.76 -24.51 -15.78
N ALA A 442 -13.44 -23.41 -15.09
CA ALA A 442 -13.25 -22.09 -15.70
C ALA A 442 -12.14 -22.11 -16.78
N LYS A 443 -10.97 -22.67 -16.44
CA LYS A 443 -9.85 -22.80 -17.39
C LYS A 443 -10.24 -23.62 -18.61
N LYS A 444 -10.88 -24.77 -18.43
CA LYS A 444 -11.33 -25.61 -19.54
C LYS A 444 -12.32 -24.89 -20.46
N LEU A 445 -13.23 -24.09 -19.91
CA LEU A 445 -14.20 -23.33 -20.72
C LEU A 445 -13.49 -22.28 -21.58
N LEU A 446 -12.57 -21.53 -20.99
CA LEU A 446 -11.79 -20.50 -21.70
C LEU A 446 -10.86 -21.13 -22.77
N GLU A 447 -10.20 -22.24 -22.45
CA GLU A 447 -9.38 -22.99 -23.40
C GLU A 447 -10.19 -23.51 -24.60
N GLN A 448 -11.41 -23.99 -24.38
CA GLN A 448 -12.32 -24.44 -25.45
C GLN A 448 -12.69 -23.32 -26.42
N LYS A 449 -12.77 -22.07 -25.94
CA LYS A 449 -12.99 -20.89 -26.79
C LYS A 449 -11.74 -20.42 -27.53
N GLY A 450 -10.58 -20.99 -27.18
CA GLY A 450 -9.30 -20.70 -27.82
C GLY A 450 -8.44 -19.71 -27.05
N PHE A 451 -8.84 -19.29 -25.84
CA PHE A 451 -8.03 -18.47 -24.94
C PHE A 451 -6.91 -19.34 -24.37
N LYS A 452 -5.69 -19.19 -24.88
CA LYS A 452 -4.56 -20.07 -24.52
C LYS A 452 -3.79 -19.58 -23.30
N HIS A 453 -3.91 -18.29 -22.95
CA HIS A 453 -3.15 -17.67 -21.88
C HIS A 453 -4.09 -17.31 -20.72
N VAL A 454 -4.41 -18.31 -19.90
CA VAL A 454 -5.20 -18.11 -18.67
C VAL A 454 -4.27 -18.10 -17.47
N THR A 455 -4.08 -16.94 -16.86
CA THR A 455 -3.27 -16.76 -15.65
C THR A 455 -4.17 -16.72 -14.41
N THR A 456 -3.60 -17.07 -13.25
CA THR A 456 -4.34 -17.09 -11.98
C THR A 456 -3.62 -16.28 -10.91
N GLU A 457 -4.40 -15.56 -10.10
CA GLU A 457 -3.96 -14.90 -8.89
C GLU A 457 -4.77 -15.46 -7.71
N GLU A 458 -4.09 -15.90 -6.67
CA GLU A 458 -4.71 -16.54 -5.51
C GLU A 458 -4.84 -15.54 -4.36
N VAL A 459 -6.02 -15.47 -3.73
CA VAL A 459 -6.32 -14.57 -2.60
C VAL A 459 -7.18 -15.29 -1.57
N TYR A 460 -7.05 -14.92 -0.30
CA TYR A 460 -7.97 -15.41 0.74
C TYR A 460 -9.32 -14.71 0.61
N ASP A 461 -10.40 -15.49 0.65
CA ASP A 461 -11.78 -15.03 0.48
C ASP A 461 -12.75 -15.94 1.26
N GLU A 462 -13.98 -15.53 1.51
CA GLU A 462 -14.97 -16.35 2.21
C GLU A 462 -15.42 -17.56 1.39
N GLU A 463 -15.33 -17.48 0.05
CA GLU A 463 -15.65 -18.56 -0.88
C GLU A 463 -14.72 -19.77 -0.73
N GLU A 464 -15.19 -20.96 -1.13
CA GLU A 464 -14.39 -22.18 -1.04
C GLU A 464 -13.08 -22.10 -1.85
N ALA A 465 -12.04 -22.76 -1.35
CA ALA A 465 -10.75 -22.81 -2.02
C ALA A 465 -10.87 -23.42 -3.42
N GLY A 466 -10.36 -22.71 -4.43
CA GLY A 466 -10.45 -23.07 -5.84
C GLY A 466 -11.62 -22.44 -6.59
N THR A 467 -12.47 -21.65 -5.94
CA THR A 467 -13.54 -20.88 -6.60
C THR A 467 -12.98 -19.61 -7.24
N VAL A 468 -13.37 -19.32 -8.48
CA VAL A 468 -13.03 -18.06 -9.16
C VAL A 468 -13.91 -16.96 -8.61
N ILE A 469 -13.31 -15.93 -8.02
CA ILE A 469 -14.03 -14.79 -7.42
C ILE A 469 -13.88 -13.51 -8.25
N GLY A 470 -13.01 -13.52 -9.25
CA GLY A 470 -12.81 -12.39 -10.16
C GLY A 470 -12.22 -12.84 -11.49
N GLN A 471 -12.45 -12.05 -12.52
CA GLN A 471 -11.85 -12.25 -13.83
C GLN A 471 -11.52 -10.92 -14.50
N GLN A 472 -10.47 -10.92 -15.32
CA GLN A 472 -10.10 -9.81 -16.16
C GLN A 472 -9.56 -10.35 -17.50
N PRO A 473 -10.03 -9.86 -18.67
CA PRO A 473 -11.09 -8.87 -18.87
C PRO A 473 -12.48 -9.30 -18.34
N ALA A 474 -13.38 -8.32 -18.19
CA ALA A 474 -14.74 -8.59 -17.73
C ALA A 474 -15.49 -9.47 -18.73
N ALA A 475 -16.48 -10.23 -18.24
CA ALA A 475 -17.35 -11.03 -19.09
C ALA A 475 -18.00 -10.17 -20.18
N GLY A 476 -18.08 -10.69 -21.40
CA GLY A 476 -18.58 -9.96 -22.56
C GLY A 476 -17.55 -9.10 -23.31
N THR A 477 -16.31 -9.00 -22.81
CA THR A 477 -15.25 -8.28 -23.51
C THR A 477 -14.77 -9.09 -24.71
N GLU A 478 -14.65 -8.45 -25.88
CA GLU A 478 -14.07 -9.07 -27.08
C GLU A 478 -12.55 -8.88 -27.13
N ILE A 479 -11.80 -9.98 -27.04
CA ILE A 479 -10.32 -9.96 -27.10
C ILE A 479 -9.80 -11.03 -28.08
N VAL A 480 -8.54 -10.94 -28.46
CA VAL A 480 -7.88 -11.86 -29.39
C VAL A 480 -7.36 -13.08 -28.61
N PRO A 481 -7.94 -14.29 -28.75
CA PRO A 481 -7.68 -15.41 -27.84
C PRO A 481 -6.25 -15.96 -27.81
N GLY A 482 -5.42 -15.63 -28.80
CA GLY A 482 -4.02 -16.04 -28.90
C GLY A 482 -3.00 -14.97 -28.51
N ASP A 483 -3.42 -13.71 -28.38
CA ASP A 483 -2.54 -12.57 -28.09
C ASP A 483 -2.83 -11.99 -26.71
N ASP A 484 -4.09 -11.97 -26.29
CA ASP A 484 -4.54 -11.36 -25.05
C ASP A 484 -4.68 -12.39 -23.92
N ASP A 485 -4.28 -11.98 -22.72
CA ASP A 485 -4.31 -12.83 -21.52
C ASP A 485 -5.63 -12.67 -20.75
N VAL A 486 -6.16 -13.79 -20.23
CA VAL A 486 -7.27 -13.80 -19.26
C VAL A 486 -6.71 -14.10 -17.88
N LYS A 487 -6.86 -13.17 -16.94
CA LYS A 487 -6.46 -13.32 -15.54
C LYS A 487 -7.68 -13.69 -14.69
N LEU A 488 -7.58 -14.75 -13.91
CA LEU A 488 -8.60 -15.19 -12.96
C LEU A 488 -8.11 -14.98 -11.52
N THR A 489 -8.97 -14.44 -10.66
CA THR A 489 -8.72 -14.35 -9.22
C THR A 489 -9.41 -15.53 -8.55
N VAL A 490 -8.66 -16.33 -7.78
CA VAL A 490 -9.10 -17.60 -7.20
C VAL A 490 -9.04 -17.54 -5.68
N SER A 491 -10.11 -17.97 -5.02
CA SER A 491 -10.17 -18.07 -3.56
C SER A 491 -9.23 -19.17 -3.05
N LEU A 492 -8.49 -18.89 -1.98
CA LEU A 492 -7.75 -19.83 -1.16
C LEU A 492 -8.58 -20.36 0.02
N GLY A 493 -9.85 -19.97 0.11
CA GLY A 493 -10.67 -20.11 1.32
C GLY A 493 -10.37 -19.02 2.35
N PRO A 494 -11.11 -19.02 3.47
CA PRO A 494 -10.92 -18.04 4.53
C PRO A 494 -9.53 -18.19 5.16
N GLU A 495 -8.89 -17.07 5.49
CA GLU A 495 -7.57 -17.04 6.11
C GLU A 495 -7.62 -17.72 7.48
N ASN A 496 -6.68 -18.65 7.74
CA ASN A 496 -6.57 -19.29 9.04
C ASN A 496 -5.80 -18.39 10.02
N ILE A 497 -6.22 -18.41 11.28
CA ILE A 497 -5.58 -17.71 12.39
C ILE A 497 -4.57 -18.62 13.07
N MET A 498 -3.32 -18.18 13.17
CA MET A 498 -2.31 -18.86 13.97
C MET A 498 -2.44 -18.44 15.44
N LEU A 499 -2.74 -19.39 16.32
CA LEU A 499 -2.91 -19.12 17.75
C LEU A 499 -1.62 -18.65 18.40
N ARG A 500 -1.65 -17.52 19.11
CA ARG A 500 -0.54 -17.05 19.94
C ARG A 500 -0.44 -17.85 21.24
N ASP A 501 0.70 -17.71 21.92
CA ASP A 501 0.86 -18.20 23.29
C ASP A 501 0.24 -17.20 24.27
N LEU A 502 -0.85 -17.61 24.91
CA LEU A 502 -1.62 -16.81 25.85
C LEU A 502 -1.12 -16.93 27.29
N LYS A 503 -0.10 -17.75 27.60
CA LYS A 503 0.35 -17.99 28.99
C LYS A 503 0.72 -16.74 29.80
N THR A 504 1.11 -15.66 29.13
CA THR A 504 1.45 -14.38 29.79
C THR A 504 0.28 -13.41 29.88
N TYR A 505 -0.88 -13.77 29.31
CA TYR A 505 -2.03 -12.90 29.19
C TYR A 505 -2.87 -12.96 30.46
N SER A 506 -3.46 -11.82 30.81
CA SER A 506 -4.57 -11.76 31.77
C SER A 506 -5.86 -12.27 31.12
N LYS A 507 -6.86 -12.60 31.94
CA LYS A 507 -8.21 -12.97 31.45
C LYS A 507 -8.77 -11.97 30.43
N GLN A 508 -8.67 -10.68 30.73
CA GLN A 508 -9.14 -9.63 29.83
C GLN A 508 -8.36 -9.59 28.50
N ALA A 509 -7.03 -9.69 28.56
CA ALA A 509 -6.19 -9.67 27.37
C ALA A 509 -6.41 -10.92 26.50
N ALA A 510 -6.57 -12.09 27.11
CA ALA A 510 -6.82 -13.35 26.40
C ALA A 510 -8.20 -13.34 25.71
N SER A 511 -9.23 -12.82 26.40
CA SER A 511 -10.56 -12.65 25.80
C SER A 511 -10.54 -11.67 24.64
N GLY A 512 -9.89 -10.50 24.80
CA GLY A 512 -9.77 -9.51 23.74
C GLY A 512 -9.05 -10.07 22.50
N TYR A 513 -7.93 -10.77 22.70
CA TYR A 513 -7.22 -11.43 21.59
C TYR A 513 -8.13 -12.40 20.81
N LEU A 514 -8.90 -13.25 21.51
CA LEU A 514 -9.76 -14.22 20.82
C LEU A 514 -10.91 -13.52 20.10
N GLU A 515 -11.50 -12.48 20.68
CA GLU A 515 -12.56 -11.68 20.05
C GLU A 515 -12.06 -10.96 18.79
N ASP A 516 -10.90 -10.31 18.87
CA ASP A 516 -10.26 -9.61 17.74
C ASP A 516 -9.99 -10.53 16.54
N HIS A 517 -9.75 -11.82 16.82
CA HIS A 517 -9.50 -12.83 15.79
C HIS A 517 -10.76 -13.68 15.49
N GLN A 518 -11.95 -13.24 15.92
CA GLN A 518 -13.22 -13.95 15.68
C GLN A 518 -13.21 -15.41 16.20
N LEU A 519 -12.46 -15.69 17.25
CA LEU A 519 -12.38 -16.99 17.91
C LEU A 519 -13.31 -17.04 19.13
N VAL A 520 -13.80 -18.23 19.44
CA VAL A 520 -14.75 -18.44 20.53
C VAL A 520 -14.00 -18.89 21.79
N LEU A 521 -13.97 -18.05 22.82
CA LEU A 521 -13.38 -18.39 24.12
C LEU A 521 -14.23 -19.42 24.88
N VAL A 522 -13.57 -20.47 25.39
CA VAL A 522 -14.13 -21.42 26.36
C VAL A 522 -13.31 -21.34 27.64
N GLU A 523 -13.87 -20.74 28.68
CA GLU A 523 -13.14 -20.51 29.94
C GLU A 523 -13.12 -21.75 30.84
N LYS A 524 -11.97 -21.97 31.50
CA LYS A 524 -11.79 -22.89 32.62
C LYS A 524 -10.95 -22.23 33.71
N GLU A 525 -11.01 -22.75 34.92
CA GLU A 525 -10.28 -22.22 36.08
C GLU A 525 -9.61 -23.38 36.84
N GLU A 526 -8.35 -23.20 37.23
CA GLU A 526 -7.55 -24.15 38.02
C GLU A 526 -6.66 -23.38 39.03
N HIS A 527 -6.32 -23.97 40.17
CA HIS A 527 -5.32 -23.41 41.09
C HIS A 527 -3.90 -23.62 40.55
N SER A 528 -3.00 -22.68 40.84
CA SER A 528 -1.59 -22.76 40.44
C SER A 528 -0.69 -22.02 41.42
N ASP A 529 0.37 -22.69 41.87
CA ASP A 529 1.41 -22.08 42.72
C ASP A 529 2.39 -21.20 41.92
N ASP A 530 2.55 -21.49 40.61
CA ASP A 530 3.53 -20.84 39.73
C ASP A 530 2.94 -19.68 38.92
N VAL A 531 1.62 -19.67 38.71
CA VAL A 531 0.93 -18.71 37.84
C VAL A 531 0.06 -17.78 38.69
N PRO A 532 0.28 -16.44 38.64
CA PRO A 532 -0.52 -15.47 39.37
C PRO A 532 -2.03 -15.58 39.06
N GLU A 533 -2.86 -15.29 40.05
CA GLU A 533 -4.32 -15.25 39.91
C GLU A 533 -4.74 -14.34 38.72
N GLY A 534 -5.67 -14.83 37.90
CA GLY A 534 -6.20 -14.13 36.74
C GLY A 534 -5.35 -14.20 35.47
N GLN A 535 -4.20 -14.90 35.48
CA GLN A 535 -3.40 -15.20 34.29
C GLN A 535 -3.71 -16.58 33.71
N VAL A 536 -3.34 -16.79 32.44
CA VAL A 536 -3.56 -18.06 31.73
C VAL A 536 -2.52 -19.11 32.13
N ILE A 537 -2.99 -20.27 32.58
CA ILE A 537 -2.16 -21.46 32.83
C ILE A 537 -1.82 -22.17 31.52
N LYS A 538 -2.85 -22.43 30.71
CA LYS A 538 -2.76 -23.21 29.47
C LYS A 538 -3.91 -22.89 28.53
N GLN A 539 -3.70 -23.18 27.26
CA GLN A 539 -4.71 -23.06 26.21
C GLN A 539 -4.81 -24.35 25.38
N LYS A 540 -5.96 -24.54 24.72
CA LYS A 540 -6.18 -25.61 23.74
C LYS A 540 -7.09 -25.09 22.62
N PRO A 541 -6.70 -25.19 21.33
CA PRO A 541 -5.45 -25.77 20.80
C PRO A 541 -4.18 -25.02 21.23
N ALA A 542 -3.03 -25.69 21.12
CA ALA A 542 -1.75 -25.14 21.56
C ALA A 542 -1.33 -23.92 20.71
N ALA A 543 -0.48 -23.08 21.26
CA ALA A 543 0.15 -21.99 20.52
C ALA A 543 0.84 -22.50 19.24
N GLY A 544 0.78 -21.72 18.17
CA GLY A 544 1.25 -22.08 16.83
C GLY A 544 0.26 -22.92 16.01
N THR A 545 -0.84 -23.40 16.60
CA THR A 545 -1.87 -24.10 15.83
C THR A 545 -2.62 -23.13 14.93
N SER A 546 -2.77 -23.50 13.66
CA SER A 546 -3.59 -22.79 12.70
C SER A 546 -5.06 -23.22 12.81
N VAL A 547 -5.97 -22.28 13.04
CA VAL A 547 -7.41 -22.54 13.20
C VAL A 547 -8.24 -21.61 12.32
N LYS A 548 -9.45 -22.03 11.95
CA LYS A 548 -10.36 -21.18 11.18
C LYS A 548 -11.02 -20.11 12.08
N PRO A 549 -11.41 -18.95 11.53
CA PRO A 549 -12.33 -18.05 12.22
C PRO A 549 -13.56 -18.81 12.75
N GLY A 550 -14.04 -18.44 13.93
CA GLY A 550 -15.12 -19.12 14.66
C GLY A 550 -14.71 -20.37 15.43
N SER A 551 -13.45 -20.79 15.36
CA SER A 551 -12.96 -21.95 16.13
C SER A 551 -12.98 -21.69 17.64
N LYS A 552 -13.25 -22.75 18.42
CA LYS A 552 -13.24 -22.68 19.88
C LYS A 552 -11.83 -22.81 20.43
N VAL A 553 -11.43 -21.90 21.31
CA VAL A 553 -10.18 -21.94 22.06
C VAL A 553 -10.50 -22.01 23.55
N GLU A 554 -10.14 -23.13 24.16
CA GLU A 554 -10.23 -23.33 25.60
C GLU A 554 -9.04 -22.68 26.28
N VAL A 555 -9.30 -21.82 27.27
CA VAL A 555 -8.28 -21.12 28.04
C VAL A 555 -8.53 -21.38 29.52
N THR A 556 -7.52 -21.89 30.21
CA THR A 556 -7.56 -22.16 31.65
C THR A 556 -6.88 -21.03 32.40
N PHE A 557 -7.60 -20.35 33.29
CA PHE A 557 -7.11 -19.26 34.12
C PHE A 557 -6.73 -19.73 35.53
N SER A 558 -5.72 -19.07 36.12
CA SER A 558 -5.26 -19.35 37.47
C SER A 558 -6.17 -18.71 38.52
N LEU A 559 -6.55 -19.49 39.54
CA LEU A 559 -7.17 -19.02 40.78
C LEU A 559 -6.12 -18.68 41.86
N GLY A 560 -4.84 -18.65 41.49
CA GLY A 560 -3.72 -18.54 42.41
C GLY A 560 -3.47 -19.83 43.22
N PRO A 561 -2.53 -19.79 44.17
CA PRO A 561 -2.23 -20.92 45.04
C PRO A 561 -3.46 -21.36 45.83
N GLU A 562 -3.61 -22.66 46.06
CA GLU A 562 -4.67 -23.17 46.91
C GLU A 562 -4.43 -22.73 48.37
N LYS A 563 -5.41 -22.07 49.00
CA LYS A 563 -5.26 -21.60 50.38
C LYS A 563 -5.25 -22.78 51.34
N LYS A 564 -4.17 -22.93 52.13
CA LYS A 564 -4.10 -23.92 53.22
C LYS A 564 -5.20 -23.65 54.26
N PRO A 565 -5.85 -24.69 54.83
CA PRO A 565 -6.90 -24.51 55.81
C PRO A 565 -6.36 -24.01 57.16
N ALA A 566 -7.18 -23.28 57.91
CA ALA A 566 -6.88 -22.94 59.30
C ALA A 566 -6.83 -24.21 60.16
N LYS A 567 -5.87 -24.27 61.10
CA LYS A 567 -5.70 -25.40 62.03
C LYS A 567 -6.10 -24.98 63.45
N THR A 568 -6.67 -25.92 64.19
CA THR A 568 -6.99 -25.73 65.61
C THR A 568 -5.91 -26.35 66.48
N VAL A 569 -5.23 -25.53 67.28
CA VAL A 569 -4.20 -25.98 68.23
C VAL A 569 -4.75 -25.90 69.65
N THR A 570 -4.52 -26.93 70.45
CA THR A 570 -4.97 -26.94 71.86
C THR A 570 -3.76 -26.83 72.78
N GLU A 571 -3.75 -25.82 73.65
CA GLU A 571 -2.68 -25.59 74.62
C GLU A 571 -3.22 -25.73 76.05
N LYS A 572 -2.46 -26.42 76.89
CA LYS A 572 -2.72 -26.50 78.33
C LYS A 572 -1.91 -25.43 79.06
N ILE A 573 -2.58 -24.72 79.96
CA ILE A 573 -2.03 -23.57 80.67
C ILE A 573 -2.18 -23.83 82.17
N ASP A 574 -1.05 -23.98 82.84
CA ASP A 574 -1.00 -24.11 84.29
C ASP A 574 -0.83 -22.73 84.91
N ILE A 575 -1.66 -22.44 85.90
CA ILE A 575 -1.82 -21.14 86.53
C ILE A 575 -1.39 -21.29 87.99
N PRO A 576 -0.26 -20.69 88.38
CA PRO A 576 0.24 -20.80 89.75
C PRO A 576 -0.67 -20.06 90.73
N TYR A 577 -0.75 -20.56 91.96
CA TYR A 577 -1.46 -19.91 93.06
C TYR A 577 -0.44 -19.48 94.11
N GLU A 578 -0.09 -18.20 94.08
CA GLU A 578 0.89 -17.57 94.97
C GLU A 578 0.25 -16.35 95.64
N PRO A 579 -0.58 -16.55 96.68
CA PRO A 579 -1.26 -15.45 97.34
C PRO A 579 -0.31 -14.70 98.29
N ASP A 580 -0.52 -13.40 98.45
CA ASP A 580 0.21 -12.59 99.43
C ASP A 580 -0.24 -12.94 100.87
N THR A 581 -1.48 -13.40 101.03
CA THR A 581 -2.03 -13.89 102.29
C THR A 581 -2.64 -15.30 102.19
N PRO A 582 -2.38 -16.22 103.15
CA PRO A 582 -2.93 -17.56 103.09
C PRO A 582 -4.48 -17.57 103.04
N GLY A 583 -5.05 -18.17 101.99
CA GLY A 583 -6.50 -18.27 101.79
C GLY A 583 -7.13 -17.14 100.95
N GLU A 584 -6.33 -16.22 100.41
CA GLU A 584 -6.78 -15.17 99.50
C GLU A 584 -7.28 -15.73 98.17
N GLU A 585 -8.37 -15.17 97.63
CA GLU A 585 -8.80 -15.44 96.26
C GLU A 585 -8.01 -14.56 95.29
N LEU A 586 -7.42 -15.16 94.26
CA LEU A 586 -6.72 -14.41 93.21
C LEU A 586 -7.58 -14.31 91.97
N ASP A 587 -7.70 -13.10 91.41
CA ASP A 587 -8.40 -12.84 90.15
C ASP A 587 -7.49 -13.21 88.98
N VAL A 588 -7.94 -14.14 88.15
CA VAL A 588 -7.25 -14.62 86.95
C VAL A 588 -7.97 -14.11 85.72
N GLN A 589 -7.24 -13.47 84.84
CA GLN A 589 -7.68 -13.08 83.51
C GLN A 589 -6.79 -13.76 82.47
N ILE A 590 -7.42 -14.43 81.50
CA ILE A 590 -6.75 -14.97 80.32
C ILE A 590 -7.18 -14.16 79.12
N SER A 591 -6.22 -13.72 78.32
CA SER A 591 -6.43 -13.08 77.02
C SER A 591 -5.71 -13.87 75.94
N ILE A 592 -6.33 -14.00 74.78
CA ILE A 592 -5.75 -14.70 73.62
C ILE A 592 -5.81 -13.84 72.36
N ASP A 593 -4.86 -14.06 71.47
CA ASP A 593 -4.78 -13.52 70.12
C ASP A 593 -4.78 -14.69 69.16
N ASP A 594 -5.77 -14.80 68.30
CA ASP A 594 -5.85 -15.79 67.22
C ASP A 594 -6.71 -15.27 66.06
N ALA A 595 -7.07 -16.12 65.08
CA ALA A 595 -7.86 -15.67 63.94
C ALA A 595 -9.27 -15.17 64.30
N GLU A 596 -9.78 -15.48 65.49
CA GLU A 596 -11.14 -15.15 65.93
C GLU A 596 -11.19 -14.24 67.17
N HIS A 597 -10.07 -14.08 67.89
CA HIS A 597 -10.00 -13.37 69.16
C HIS A 597 -8.82 -12.39 69.18
N SER A 598 -9.02 -11.22 69.79
CA SER A 598 -8.01 -10.17 69.95
C SER A 598 -7.43 -10.17 71.36
N ILE A 599 -6.12 -9.96 71.50
CA ILE A 599 -5.45 -9.89 72.82
C ILE A 599 -5.97 -8.77 73.74
N SER A 600 -6.62 -7.75 73.16
CA SER A 600 -7.26 -6.67 73.92
C SER A 600 -8.44 -7.13 74.75
N ASP A 601 -9.06 -8.25 74.35
CA ASP A 601 -10.27 -8.75 74.94
C ASP A 601 -9.94 -9.83 75.98
N SER A 602 -10.77 -9.90 77.01
CA SER A 602 -10.68 -10.98 77.98
C SER A 602 -11.33 -12.23 77.40
N TYR A 603 -10.55 -13.30 77.28
CA TYR A 603 -11.05 -14.61 76.87
C TYR A 603 -11.81 -15.29 78.01
N GLU A 604 -11.23 -15.35 79.20
CA GLU A 604 -11.85 -15.95 80.38
C GLU A 604 -11.40 -15.22 81.65
N ASN A 605 -12.34 -14.96 82.57
CA ASN A 605 -12.08 -14.38 83.89
C ASN A 605 -12.65 -15.26 84.98
N PHE A 606 -11.85 -15.59 86.00
CA PHE A 606 -12.29 -16.39 87.14
C PHE A 606 -11.37 -16.19 88.34
N LYS A 607 -11.75 -16.78 89.48
CA LYS A 607 -10.97 -16.72 90.72
C LYS A 607 -10.38 -18.06 91.08
N ILE A 608 -9.21 -18.06 91.72
CA ILE A 608 -8.54 -19.27 92.21
C ILE A 608 -8.15 -19.15 93.68
N THR A 609 -8.21 -20.28 94.39
CA THR A 609 -7.72 -20.48 95.78
C THR A 609 -6.71 -21.62 95.89
N ALA A 610 -6.31 -22.20 94.75
CA ALA A 610 -5.32 -23.25 94.57
C ALA A 610 -4.83 -23.22 93.11
N PRO A 611 -3.69 -23.87 92.77
CA PRO A 611 -3.21 -23.95 91.39
C PRO A 611 -4.28 -24.52 90.47
N ALA A 612 -4.41 -23.96 89.26
CA ALA A 612 -5.45 -24.32 88.31
C ALA A 612 -4.86 -24.61 86.93
N GLU A 613 -5.52 -25.48 86.17
CA GLU A 613 -5.21 -25.72 84.77
C GLU A 613 -6.36 -25.26 83.88
N ARG A 614 -6.04 -24.71 82.71
CA ARG A 614 -6.99 -24.36 81.65
C ARG A 614 -6.51 -24.89 80.31
N THR A 615 -7.46 -25.31 79.48
CA THR A 615 -7.18 -25.79 78.13
C THR A 615 -7.83 -24.83 77.14
N ILE A 616 -7.02 -24.23 76.27
CA ILE A 616 -7.48 -23.23 75.31
C ILE A 616 -7.24 -23.73 73.89
N LYS A 617 -8.21 -23.48 73.01
CA LYS A 617 -8.12 -23.79 71.59
C LYS A 617 -7.85 -22.51 70.82
N PHE A 618 -6.81 -22.53 70.01
CA PHE A 618 -6.43 -21.45 69.11
C PHE A 618 -6.79 -21.85 67.69
N LYS A 619 -7.46 -20.97 66.95
CA LYS A 619 -7.62 -21.12 65.50
C LYS A 619 -6.55 -20.30 64.81
N ILE A 620 -5.61 -20.98 64.16
CA ILE A 620 -4.43 -20.34 63.56
C ILE A 620 -4.51 -20.51 62.04
N GLU A 621 -4.48 -19.39 61.32
CA GLU A 621 -4.37 -19.36 59.87
C GLU A 621 -2.91 -19.56 59.41
N PRO A 622 -2.67 -20.12 58.21
CA PRO A 622 -1.32 -20.29 57.68
C PRO A 622 -0.53 -18.96 57.66
N GLY A 623 0.65 -18.95 58.27
CA GLY A 623 1.52 -17.77 58.37
C GLY A 623 1.20 -16.81 59.54
N GLN A 624 0.12 -17.06 60.30
CA GLN A 624 -0.17 -16.37 61.55
C GLN A 624 0.31 -17.17 62.76
N LYS A 625 0.30 -16.52 63.93
CA LYS A 625 0.64 -17.13 65.22
C LYS A 625 -0.47 -16.84 66.22
N GLY A 626 -0.82 -17.83 67.03
CA GLY A 626 -1.63 -17.60 68.22
C GLY A 626 -0.77 -17.03 69.36
N TYR A 627 -1.37 -16.30 70.29
CA TYR A 627 -0.70 -15.84 71.50
C TYR A 627 -1.66 -15.90 72.68
N TYR A 628 -1.15 -16.20 73.87
CA TYR A 628 -1.93 -16.02 75.09
C TYR A 628 -1.14 -15.32 76.18
N GLN A 629 -1.88 -14.66 77.06
CA GLN A 629 -1.39 -14.02 78.26
C GLN A 629 -2.32 -14.32 79.42
N VAL A 630 -1.74 -14.74 80.54
CA VAL A 630 -2.45 -14.95 81.81
C VAL A 630 -1.96 -13.93 82.82
N THR A 631 -2.90 -13.18 83.38
CA THR A 631 -2.66 -12.24 84.47
C THR A 631 -3.36 -12.69 85.74
N VAL A 632 -2.67 -12.65 86.88
CA VAL A 632 -3.21 -12.92 88.21
C VAL A 632 -3.07 -11.64 89.04
N ASN A 633 -4.16 -11.12 89.60
CA ASN A 633 -4.22 -9.82 90.28
C ASN A 633 -3.50 -8.71 89.47
N ASN A 634 -3.80 -8.64 88.16
CA ASN A 634 -3.21 -7.70 87.19
C ASN A 634 -1.70 -7.84 86.94
N LYS A 635 -1.04 -8.91 87.39
CA LYS A 635 0.36 -9.22 87.06
C LYS A 635 0.43 -10.37 86.07
N VAL A 636 1.21 -10.21 85.01
CA VAL A 636 1.42 -11.30 84.03
C VAL A 636 2.21 -12.42 84.69
N VAL A 637 1.62 -13.61 84.74
CA VAL A 637 2.26 -14.81 85.31
C VAL A 637 2.73 -15.79 84.23
N ARG A 638 2.11 -15.76 83.04
CA ARG A 638 2.46 -16.65 81.93
C ARG A 638 2.04 -16.04 80.59
N SER A 639 2.85 -16.26 79.56
CA SER A 639 2.51 -15.92 78.18
C SER A 639 3.28 -16.82 77.22
N LYS A 640 2.68 -17.15 76.07
CA LYS A 640 3.34 -17.97 75.04
C LYS A 640 2.75 -17.69 73.66
N THR A 641 3.59 -17.79 72.64
CA THR A 641 3.20 -17.80 71.23
C THR A 641 3.02 -19.24 70.74
N ILE A 642 1.93 -19.50 70.02
CA ILE A 642 1.58 -20.78 69.42
C ILE A 642 1.76 -20.66 67.91
N GLU A 643 2.66 -21.47 67.34
CA GLU A 643 2.93 -21.47 65.90
C GLU A 643 1.86 -22.26 65.12
N TYR A 644 1.69 -21.95 63.83
CA TYR A 644 0.88 -22.79 62.93
C TYR A 644 1.52 -24.19 62.83
N PRO A 645 0.79 -25.29 63.07
CA PRO A 645 1.37 -26.63 63.03
C PRO A 645 1.89 -26.97 61.64
N ASP A 646 3.10 -27.50 61.55
CA ASP A 646 3.60 -28.13 60.33
C ASP A 646 2.70 -29.32 59.95
N ASP A 647 2.60 -29.61 58.65
CA ASP A 647 1.95 -30.83 58.17
C ASP A 647 2.91 -32.00 58.46
N GLU A 648 2.62 -32.84 59.46
CA GLU A 648 3.34 -34.11 59.72
C GLU A 648 3.12 -35.15 58.61
#